data_AF-A0A0M0J7T1-F1
#
_entry.id   AF-A0A0M0J7T1-F1
#
_cell.length_a   1.000
_cell.length_b   1.000
_cell.length_c   1.000
_cell.angle_alpha   90.00
_cell.angle_beta   90.00
_cell.angle_gamma   90.00
#
_symmetry.space_group_name_H-M   'P 1'
#
loop_
_entity.id
_entity.type
_entity.pdbx_description
1 polymer ?
#
loop_
_entity_poly.entity_id
_entity_poly.type
_entity_poly.pdbx_seq_one_letter_code
_entity_poly.pdbx_strand_id
1 'polypeptide(L)'
;MGIAVDGASGAIVTGYFSGDVSFGSASLASRSNYDAFVMHVTASGTIDWAVQAGGTLKDQGLGIAGDDAGGALVTGYFSDRASFGSTSLTSRGDYDVFVMHVAASGAIDWSVQAGGVARDQGSGIAHDGAGGAFVTGFFSSDASFGSVKLTSRGDGEYDIFVMHVIKSGAIDWAVQAGGTAIDEGYGIAYDGTGGALVTGTFGGDASFGSISLTSRGTFDAFVMHVTASGAIDWAVQVGGTAEVKGSSIAHDGVGGAFVTGYFMGDAVFGLTALHSQGHSDAFVMHLTASGTIDWAVQLGGTAEVKGNGIARYGAGGALVTGFFSENLVFGLKTLNSRGGANMFVMRVTDSGAIDWAVQAGGMSMVRGQGIAHDGDVLEGRGSLVVGYFSGVVSFGSTSLRSRGALDVFVMHVAKSGAIDWAVQAGGTLDDTGLGIAHDSAGGALVTGTFHGDAWFGSTLLKSRGGYERVRSDVFVMHVTASGTIDWAIQAGGTSIDHVSGIAYDGVGGALVTGGFSGDAWFGSTSLTSRGEFDVFVMHVTASGTIDWAVQAGGSYSDEGLGIAYDGAGGALVTGHFCGDASFGSSSFASRGVFDVFVMHVTKSGAIDWAVQAGGDLDDKGHGIAHDGAGGSLVTGYFQGASSFGSTSLTSRGMYDAFVMHVAASGAIDWAVQAGGVRGGAALGSYDIAYDGAGGALVTGGFSGDAWFGSKTFHSRGEHDAFVMHVTPSGAIDWAIQAGGTANDIGYGIAHDGAGGALATGGFSGAAWFGSTSLLSRGMVDAFVMHVTASGAIDVAVQAGDNALLDISFTVCKLSDFGLASLSLNQDSIAKLRASLDGALAESATAREASRRAEHEATAELGRTVWPTQLAGLCARAIVLHVLKAAALVLELESAGTIEQLEAAALAETRRAEHTIEAERRRLADEKKSLEEALRTAQRELGQATEHVKNLEAELREALNDNSRAKRLWRAEVADTTSQAEIELTRTERAHATEVEALRRALAQASHERDDYHGQLMQLRGAHEQLHANKVSC
;
A
#
# COMPACT_ATOMS: atom_id res chain seq x y z
N MET A 1 22.87 -2.55 -3.86
CA MET A 1 23.20 -1.82 -2.61
C MET A 1 23.43 -2.86 -1.53
N GLY A 2 24.46 -2.68 -0.70
CA GLY A 2 24.84 -3.62 0.35
C GLY A 2 25.08 -2.91 1.67
N ILE A 3 24.92 -3.63 2.78
CA ILE A 3 25.16 -3.15 4.14
C ILE A 3 25.98 -4.19 4.92
N ALA A 4 26.96 -3.74 5.69
CA ALA A 4 27.73 -4.56 6.63
C ALA A 4 27.75 -3.87 8.00
N VAL A 5 27.96 -4.62 9.08
CA VAL A 5 28.06 -4.07 10.44
C VAL A 5 29.54 -3.90 10.77
N ASP A 6 29.90 -2.77 11.37
CA ASP A 6 31.24 -2.56 11.91
C ASP A 6 31.35 -3.29 13.27
N GLY A 7 32.55 -3.70 13.69
CA GLY A 7 32.73 -4.41 14.96
C GLY A 7 32.31 -3.63 16.22
N ALA A 8 31.87 -2.37 16.09
CA ALA A 8 31.53 -1.42 17.15
C ALA A 8 30.04 -1.03 17.19
N SER A 9 29.15 -1.79 16.53
CA SER A 9 27.70 -1.56 16.47
C SER A 9 27.24 -0.40 15.57
N GLY A 10 28.13 0.10 14.71
CA GLY A 10 27.83 0.93 13.55
C GLY A 10 27.56 0.10 12.29
N ALA A 11 27.17 0.75 11.20
CA ALA A 11 26.86 0.15 9.92
C ALA A 11 27.66 0.80 8.79
N ILE A 12 28.18 -0.01 7.88
CA ILE A 12 28.86 0.43 6.68
C ILE A 12 27.97 0.10 5.48
N VAL A 13 27.76 1.06 4.59
CA VAL A 13 26.81 0.94 3.47
C VAL A 13 27.54 1.22 2.17
N THR A 14 27.31 0.38 1.15
CA THR A 14 27.72 0.66 -0.23
C THR A 14 26.51 0.72 -1.16
N GLY A 15 26.65 1.52 -2.20
CA GLY A 15 25.69 1.59 -3.28
C GLY A 15 26.28 2.36 -4.43
N TYR A 16 25.39 2.94 -5.21
CA TYR A 16 25.77 3.83 -6.28
C TYR A 16 24.86 5.06 -6.26
N PHE A 17 25.38 6.16 -6.77
CA PHE A 17 24.68 7.44 -6.79
C PHE A 17 25.05 8.18 -8.07
N SER A 18 24.17 9.04 -8.55
CA SER A 18 24.45 9.94 -9.67
C SER A 18 24.23 11.38 -9.24
N GLY A 19 25.13 12.28 -9.63
CA GLY A 19 25.15 13.67 -9.17
C GLY A 19 25.91 13.84 -7.86
N ASP A 20 25.71 14.97 -7.19
CA ASP A 20 26.35 15.27 -5.91
C ASP A 20 25.52 14.64 -4.77
N VAL A 21 26.20 13.94 -3.84
CA VAL A 21 25.56 13.29 -2.67
C VAL A 21 26.32 13.63 -1.38
N SER A 22 25.60 13.98 -0.31
CA SER A 22 26.22 14.29 1.00
C SER A 22 25.89 13.27 2.10
N PHE A 23 26.94 12.77 2.75
CA PHE A 23 26.92 11.80 3.84
C PHE A 23 27.44 12.44 5.14
N GLY A 24 26.56 13.10 5.89
CA GLY A 24 26.96 13.86 7.07
C GLY A 24 27.88 15.04 6.71
N SER A 25 29.12 15.03 7.21
CA SER A 25 30.13 16.05 6.86
C SER A 25 30.94 15.73 5.61
N ALA A 26 30.80 14.54 5.03
CA ALA A 26 31.49 14.13 3.81
C ALA A 26 30.58 14.35 2.59
N SER A 27 31.04 15.15 1.61
CA SER A 27 30.32 15.34 0.34
C SER A 27 31.07 14.65 -0.80
N LEU A 28 30.34 13.90 -1.61
CA LEU A 28 30.82 13.15 -2.77
C LEU A 28 30.08 13.66 -4.03
N ALA A 29 30.71 13.53 -5.19
CA ALA A 29 30.22 14.08 -6.45
C ALA A 29 30.50 13.09 -7.57
N SER A 30 29.42 12.50 -8.12
CA SER A 30 29.53 11.55 -9.21
C SER A 30 29.98 12.27 -10.47
N ARG A 31 30.72 11.57 -11.33
CA ARG A 31 31.41 12.22 -12.45
C ARG A 31 30.67 12.13 -13.77
N SER A 32 29.34 11.99 -13.72
CA SER A 32 28.33 12.25 -14.78
C SER A 32 27.24 11.16 -14.82
N ASN A 33 27.55 9.93 -14.38
CA ASN A 33 26.64 8.78 -14.34
C ASN A 33 26.62 8.21 -12.90
N TYR A 34 26.45 6.90 -12.73
CA TYR A 34 26.52 6.27 -11.41
C TYR A 34 27.98 6.12 -10.95
N ASP A 35 28.33 6.62 -9.78
CA ASP A 35 29.58 6.33 -9.08
C ASP A 35 29.29 5.44 -7.86
N ALA A 36 30.22 4.59 -7.46
CA ALA A 36 30.10 3.79 -6.24
C ALA A 36 30.38 4.66 -5.01
N PHE A 37 29.67 4.42 -3.91
CA PHE A 37 30.01 5.03 -2.62
C PHE A 37 30.16 3.97 -1.52
N VAL A 38 30.88 4.36 -0.47
CA VAL A 38 30.94 3.65 0.82
C VAL A 38 30.81 4.68 1.92
N MET A 39 29.96 4.41 2.90
CA MET A 39 29.84 5.25 4.09
C MET A 39 29.82 4.40 5.35
N HIS A 40 30.23 4.99 6.48
CA HIS A 40 30.08 4.40 7.79
C HIS A 40 29.18 5.25 8.68
N VAL A 41 28.30 4.57 9.41
CA VAL A 41 27.30 5.09 10.31
C VAL A 41 27.61 4.51 11.69
N THR A 42 28.17 5.30 12.58
CA THR A 42 28.43 4.90 13.97
C THR A 42 27.16 4.44 14.71
N ALA A 43 27.30 3.73 15.84
CA ALA A 43 26.19 3.19 16.63
C ALA A 43 25.17 4.23 17.16
N SER A 44 25.55 5.51 17.23
CA SER A 44 24.66 6.64 17.55
C SER A 44 23.90 7.19 16.35
N GLY A 45 24.03 6.55 15.17
CA GLY A 45 23.42 6.98 13.92
C GLY A 45 24.16 8.13 13.22
N THR A 46 25.35 8.51 13.70
CA THR A 46 26.17 9.57 13.09
C THR A 46 27.05 9.01 11.98
N ILE A 47 27.07 9.66 10.81
CA ILE A 47 27.99 9.32 9.71
C ILE A 47 29.32 10.03 9.96
N ASP A 48 30.37 9.26 10.22
CA ASP A 48 31.70 9.78 10.53
C ASP A 48 32.61 9.88 9.29
N TRP A 49 32.41 9.00 8.29
CA TRP A 49 33.07 9.10 7.00
C TRP A 49 32.23 8.55 5.85
N ALA A 50 32.48 9.09 4.65
CA ALA A 50 32.03 8.52 3.40
C ALA A 50 33.02 8.81 2.27
N VAL A 51 33.13 7.89 1.32
CA VAL A 51 34.01 7.98 0.16
C VAL A 51 33.38 7.44 -1.09
N GLN A 52 33.80 8.00 -2.22
CA GLN A 52 33.35 7.61 -3.55
C GLN A 52 34.47 6.92 -4.32
N ALA A 53 34.03 6.08 -5.24
CA ALA A 53 34.84 5.53 -6.30
C ALA A 53 34.07 5.59 -7.61
N GLY A 54 34.62 6.26 -8.62
CA GLY A 54 33.95 6.39 -9.90
C GLY A 54 34.60 7.34 -10.92
N GLY A 55 34.01 7.34 -12.11
CA GLY A 55 34.44 7.93 -13.35
C GLY A 55 33.25 8.47 -14.15
N THR A 56 33.46 8.77 -15.43
CA THR A 56 32.42 9.46 -16.21
C THR A 56 31.26 8.58 -16.65
N LEU A 57 31.36 7.26 -16.46
CA LEU A 57 30.38 6.27 -16.87
C LEU A 57 29.84 5.51 -15.64
N LYS A 58 29.29 4.30 -15.82
CA LYS A 58 28.62 3.56 -14.74
C LYS A 58 29.63 2.79 -13.90
N ASP A 59 29.62 3.10 -12.61
CA ASP A 59 30.39 2.46 -11.56
C ASP A 59 29.46 2.19 -10.37
N GLN A 60 29.32 0.93 -9.94
CA GLN A 60 28.34 0.58 -8.91
C GLN A 60 28.93 -0.31 -7.83
N GLY A 61 28.77 0.08 -6.56
CA GLY A 61 28.99 -0.79 -5.42
C GLY A 61 27.83 -1.77 -5.27
N LEU A 62 28.11 -3.06 -5.48
CA LEU A 62 27.09 -4.12 -5.45
C LEU A 62 27.17 -4.96 -4.17
N GLY A 63 28.38 -5.22 -3.67
CA GLY A 63 28.62 -5.99 -2.45
C GLY A 63 29.54 -5.26 -1.48
N ILE A 64 29.28 -5.44 -0.18
CA ILE A 64 30.11 -4.94 0.92
C ILE A 64 30.29 -5.99 2.01
N ALA A 65 31.48 -6.01 2.60
CA ALA A 65 31.77 -6.72 3.85
C ALA A 65 32.55 -5.78 4.79
N GLY A 66 32.28 -5.88 6.09
CA GLY A 66 33.12 -5.22 7.10
C GLY A 66 34.46 -5.95 7.23
N ASP A 67 35.53 -5.24 7.57
CA ASP A 67 36.88 -5.81 7.72
C ASP A 67 37.25 -6.17 9.19
N ASP A 68 36.26 -6.17 10.09
CA ASP A 68 36.37 -6.30 11.55
C ASP A 68 37.22 -5.23 12.28
N ALA A 69 37.87 -4.33 11.54
CA ALA A 69 38.64 -3.20 12.06
C ALA A 69 37.87 -1.87 11.98
N GLY A 70 36.60 -1.91 11.56
CA GLY A 70 35.74 -0.73 11.37
C GLY A 70 35.79 -0.14 9.96
N GLY A 71 36.50 -0.79 9.04
CA GLY A 71 36.56 -0.46 7.62
C GLY A 71 35.74 -1.42 6.76
N ALA A 72 35.83 -1.24 5.45
CA ALA A 72 34.98 -1.87 4.46
C ALA A 72 35.78 -2.50 3.33
N LEU A 73 35.28 -3.62 2.85
CA LEU A 73 35.66 -4.24 1.59
C LEU A 73 34.48 -4.12 0.65
N VAL A 74 34.69 -3.53 -0.52
CA VAL A 74 33.61 -3.26 -1.48
C VAL A 74 33.97 -3.81 -2.85
N THR A 75 33.01 -4.46 -3.48
CA THR A 75 33.10 -4.92 -4.87
C THR A 75 31.99 -4.35 -5.72
N GLY A 76 32.26 -4.30 -7.01
CA GLY A 76 31.28 -3.88 -7.99
C GLY A 76 31.82 -3.98 -9.41
N TYR A 77 31.28 -3.12 -10.27
CA TYR A 77 31.81 -2.92 -11.61
C TYR A 77 32.02 -1.43 -11.88
N PHE A 78 32.90 -1.12 -12.83
CA PHE A 78 33.18 0.24 -13.29
C PHE A 78 33.42 0.27 -14.81
N SER A 79 33.29 1.43 -15.44
CA SER A 79 33.48 1.60 -16.88
C SER A 79 34.39 2.78 -17.21
N ASP A 80 35.12 2.67 -18.32
CA ASP A 80 36.14 3.64 -18.74
C ASP A 80 37.12 3.95 -17.58
N ARG A 81 37.52 5.21 -17.36
CA ARG A 81 38.48 5.59 -16.33
C ARG A 81 37.78 6.04 -15.05
N ALA A 82 37.93 5.27 -13.98
CA ALA A 82 37.39 5.57 -12.65
C ALA A 82 38.49 5.83 -11.60
N SER A 83 38.18 6.65 -10.59
CA SER A 83 39.09 7.00 -9.49
C SER A 83 38.63 6.38 -8.20
N PHE A 84 39.60 5.87 -7.44
CA PHE A 84 39.43 5.19 -6.17
C PHE A 84 40.40 5.84 -5.18
N GLY A 85 39.98 6.97 -4.58
CA GLY A 85 40.86 7.82 -3.81
C GLY A 85 42.02 8.36 -4.66
N SER A 86 43.26 8.04 -4.29
CA SER A 86 44.47 8.48 -5.01
C SER A 86 44.82 7.63 -6.24
N THR A 87 44.19 6.45 -6.38
CA THR A 87 44.42 5.52 -7.49
C THR A 87 43.39 5.78 -8.60
N SER A 88 43.79 5.66 -9.85
CA SER A 88 42.87 5.63 -11.00
C SER A 88 43.02 4.32 -11.74
N LEU A 89 41.89 3.67 -12.02
CA LEU A 89 41.79 2.43 -12.77
C LEU A 89 41.14 2.73 -14.12
N THR A 90 41.37 1.88 -15.12
CA THR A 90 40.79 2.05 -16.46
C THR A 90 40.27 0.70 -16.93
N SER A 91 38.97 0.64 -17.18
CA SER A 91 38.30 -0.54 -17.69
C SER A 91 38.95 -0.96 -19.01
N ARG A 92 39.17 -2.25 -19.17
CA ARG A 92 39.72 -2.84 -20.40
C ARG A 92 38.63 -3.12 -21.44
N GLY A 93 37.36 -2.98 -21.07
CA GLY A 93 36.18 -3.30 -21.86
C GLY A 93 34.95 -2.51 -21.43
N ASP A 94 33.77 -3.13 -21.60
CA ASP A 94 32.48 -2.51 -21.23
C ASP A 94 32.39 -2.27 -19.72
N TYR A 95 32.58 -3.33 -18.92
CA TYR A 95 32.60 -3.25 -17.45
C TYR A 95 33.72 -4.13 -16.92
N ASP A 96 34.57 -3.57 -16.06
CA ASP A 96 35.58 -4.32 -15.30
C ASP A 96 35.16 -4.39 -13.83
N VAL A 97 35.59 -5.44 -13.12
CA VAL A 97 35.44 -5.59 -11.68
C VAL A 97 36.36 -4.61 -10.96
N PHE A 98 35.85 -3.91 -9.96
CA PHE A 98 36.71 -3.27 -8.96
C PHE A 98 36.56 -3.95 -7.60
N VAL A 99 37.66 -3.94 -6.85
CA VAL A 99 37.66 -4.18 -5.41
C VAL A 99 38.40 -3.04 -4.75
N MET A 100 37.85 -2.51 -3.67
CA MET A 100 38.53 -1.52 -2.85
C MET A 100 38.38 -1.82 -1.37
N HIS A 101 39.39 -1.41 -0.61
CA HIS A 101 39.32 -1.32 0.83
C HIS A 101 39.21 0.12 1.26
N VAL A 102 38.30 0.35 2.20
CA VAL A 102 38.08 1.61 2.87
C VAL A 102 38.47 1.42 4.33
N ALA A 103 39.49 2.13 4.80
CA ALA A 103 39.88 2.11 6.20
C ALA A 103 38.76 2.64 7.09
N ALA A 104 38.83 2.34 8.39
CA ALA A 104 37.91 2.88 9.40
C ALA A 104 37.93 4.42 9.53
N SER A 105 38.88 5.10 8.88
CA SER A 105 38.91 6.56 8.76
C SER A 105 38.20 7.08 7.49
N GLY A 106 37.65 6.18 6.68
CA GLY A 106 37.12 6.45 5.34
C GLY A 106 38.18 6.54 4.25
N ALA A 107 39.48 6.39 4.52
CA ALA A 107 40.48 6.48 3.45
C ALA A 107 40.42 5.25 2.54
N ILE A 108 40.41 5.45 1.22
CA ILE A 108 40.60 4.35 0.25
C ILE A 108 42.10 4.06 0.18
N ASP A 109 42.52 3.01 0.88
CA ASP A 109 43.94 2.68 1.07
C ASP A 109 44.49 1.88 -0.12
N TRP A 110 43.66 1.01 -0.71
CA TRP A 110 43.98 0.31 -1.94
C TRP A 110 42.75 0.04 -2.80
N SER A 111 42.99 -0.09 -4.10
CA SER A 111 42.00 -0.55 -5.07
C SER A 111 42.67 -1.39 -6.16
N VAL A 112 41.96 -2.37 -6.67
CA VAL A 112 42.41 -3.27 -7.73
C VAL A 112 41.28 -3.53 -8.72
N GLN A 113 41.63 -3.70 -9.99
CA GLN A 113 40.69 -4.13 -11.02
C GLN A 113 40.98 -5.57 -11.47
N ALA A 114 39.92 -6.27 -11.86
CA ALA A 114 39.99 -7.50 -12.62
C ALA A 114 39.01 -7.42 -13.81
N GLY A 115 39.39 -8.00 -14.94
CA GLY A 115 38.56 -7.95 -16.13
C GLY A 115 39.32 -7.90 -17.45
N GLY A 116 38.57 -7.85 -18.54
CA GLY A 116 38.97 -8.05 -19.92
C GLY A 116 38.27 -7.07 -20.87
N VAL A 117 38.14 -7.45 -22.14
CA VAL A 117 37.51 -6.59 -23.15
C VAL A 117 35.98 -6.63 -23.14
N ALA A 118 35.41 -7.58 -22.41
CA ALA A 118 33.98 -7.83 -22.36
C ALA A 118 33.39 -7.34 -21.02
N ARG A 119 32.29 -7.97 -20.57
CA ARG A 119 31.59 -7.55 -19.35
C ARG A 119 31.99 -8.45 -18.18
N ASP A 120 32.55 -7.82 -17.16
CA ASP A 120 32.98 -8.44 -15.93
C ASP A 120 32.40 -7.68 -14.73
N GLN A 121 31.86 -8.41 -13.75
CA GLN A 121 31.13 -7.83 -12.63
C GLN A 121 31.42 -8.57 -11.34
N GLY A 122 31.80 -7.84 -10.28
CA GLY A 122 31.81 -8.36 -8.91
C GLY A 122 30.41 -8.22 -8.29
N SER A 123 29.86 -9.34 -7.81
CA SER A 123 28.48 -9.41 -7.29
C SER A 123 28.44 -9.55 -5.77
N GLY A 124 29.38 -10.29 -5.19
CA GLY A 124 29.44 -10.56 -3.75
C GLY A 124 30.87 -10.46 -3.23
N ILE A 125 31.01 -10.02 -1.98
CA ILE A 125 32.29 -9.89 -1.28
C ILE A 125 32.16 -10.36 0.17
N ALA A 126 33.19 -11.02 0.68
CA ALA A 126 33.33 -11.41 2.08
C ALA A 126 34.75 -11.08 2.57
N HIS A 127 34.90 -10.80 3.88
CA HIS A 127 36.22 -10.66 4.49
C HIS A 127 36.94 -12.02 4.54
N ASP A 128 38.27 -12.04 4.47
CA ASP A 128 39.08 -13.27 4.51
C ASP A 128 39.55 -13.69 5.92
N GLY A 129 39.21 -12.90 6.95
CA GLY A 129 39.70 -13.05 8.33
C GLY A 129 41.13 -12.54 8.58
N ALA A 130 41.85 -12.12 7.53
CA ALA A 130 43.21 -11.58 7.56
C ALA A 130 43.30 -10.10 7.11
N GLY A 131 42.18 -9.49 6.72
CA GLY A 131 42.05 -8.11 6.26
C GLY A 131 42.13 -7.94 4.74
N GLY A 132 42.04 -9.03 3.99
CA GLY A 132 41.76 -9.08 2.55
C GLY A 132 40.31 -9.47 2.26
N ALA A 133 40.02 -9.79 0.99
CA ALA A 133 38.67 -10.08 0.52
C ALA A 133 38.62 -11.34 -0.35
N PHE A 134 37.53 -12.09 -0.19
CA PHE A 134 37.05 -13.01 -1.20
C PHE A 134 35.95 -12.34 -2.03
N VAL A 135 36.09 -12.40 -3.35
CA VAL A 135 35.13 -11.78 -4.28
C VAL A 135 34.66 -12.81 -5.28
N THR A 136 33.34 -12.87 -5.48
CA THR A 136 32.72 -13.64 -6.54
C THR A 136 32.00 -12.75 -7.52
N GLY A 137 31.88 -13.23 -8.75
CA GLY A 137 31.12 -12.57 -9.78
C GLY A 137 31.14 -13.38 -11.06
N PHE A 138 31.01 -12.67 -12.18
CA PHE A 138 31.09 -13.27 -13.50
C PHE A 138 31.98 -12.44 -14.44
N PHE A 139 32.53 -13.11 -15.44
CA PHE A 139 33.39 -12.50 -16.46
C PHE A 139 33.15 -13.14 -17.82
N SER A 140 33.44 -12.44 -18.92
CA SER A 140 33.39 -13.03 -20.27
C SER A 140 34.64 -12.78 -21.09
N SER A 141 34.90 -13.67 -22.04
CA SER A 141 36.10 -13.68 -22.87
C SER A 141 37.38 -13.80 -22.04
N ASP A 142 38.51 -13.29 -22.55
CA ASP A 142 39.78 -13.26 -21.82
C ASP A 142 39.78 -12.14 -20.76
N ALA A 143 39.92 -12.51 -19.48
CA ALA A 143 40.00 -11.58 -18.35
C ALA A 143 41.29 -11.76 -17.54
N SER A 144 41.82 -10.65 -17.01
CA SER A 144 43.03 -10.63 -16.19
C SER A 144 42.72 -10.29 -14.74
N PHE A 145 43.18 -11.15 -13.82
CA PHE A 145 43.05 -11.07 -12.37
C PHE A 145 44.46 -10.93 -11.76
N GLY A 146 45.01 -9.72 -11.79
CA GLY A 146 46.42 -9.51 -11.47
C GLY A 146 47.34 -10.22 -12.49
N SER A 147 48.19 -11.14 -12.02
CA SER A 147 49.02 -11.98 -12.89
C SER A 147 48.31 -13.22 -13.43
N VAL A 148 47.14 -13.56 -12.87
CA VAL A 148 46.34 -14.71 -13.32
C VAL A 148 45.50 -14.29 -14.51
N LYS A 149 45.46 -15.12 -15.55
CA LYS A 149 44.57 -14.93 -16.71
C LYS A 149 43.59 -16.08 -16.78
N LEU A 150 42.33 -15.72 -16.94
CA LEU A 150 41.21 -16.65 -17.05
C LEU A 150 40.51 -16.36 -18.39
N THR A 151 39.94 -17.40 -18.98
CA THR A 151 39.26 -17.32 -20.27
C THR A 151 37.93 -18.00 -20.10
N SER A 152 36.83 -17.27 -20.30
CA SER A 152 35.49 -17.85 -20.24
C SER A 152 35.37 -18.91 -21.33
N ARG A 153 34.67 -20.00 -21.03
CA ARG A 153 34.64 -21.17 -21.90
C ARG A 153 33.55 -21.06 -22.97
N GLY A 154 32.60 -20.14 -22.82
CA GLY A 154 31.58 -19.81 -23.83
C GLY A 154 31.88 -18.53 -24.62
N ASP A 155 31.57 -18.53 -25.92
CA ASP A 155 31.78 -17.39 -26.82
C ASP A 155 30.85 -16.20 -26.44
N GLY A 156 31.35 -15.29 -25.62
CA GLY A 156 30.60 -14.13 -25.14
C GLY A 156 29.67 -14.42 -23.96
N GLU A 157 29.65 -15.67 -23.48
CA GLU A 157 28.93 -16.08 -22.28
C GLU A 157 29.81 -15.91 -21.03
N TYR A 158 29.15 -15.96 -19.87
CA TYR A 158 29.75 -15.68 -18.57
C TYR A 158 30.29 -16.94 -17.90
N ASP A 159 31.51 -16.91 -17.39
CA ASP A 159 32.03 -17.88 -16.42
C ASP A 159 32.09 -17.22 -15.03
N ILE A 160 31.98 -18.05 -13.98
CA ILE A 160 32.16 -17.62 -12.59
C ILE A 160 33.64 -17.39 -12.33
N PHE A 161 33.98 -16.30 -11.64
CA PHE A 161 35.28 -16.17 -10.99
C PHE A 161 35.14 -16.13 -9.47
N VAL A 162 36.15 -16.65 -8.80
CA VAL A 162 36.46 -16.35 -7.40
C VAL A 162 37.90 -15.86 -7.35
N MET A 163 38.11 -14.73 -6.71
CA MET A 163 39.46 -14.23 -6.47
C MET A 163 39.66 -13.90 -5.01
N HIS A 164 40.91 -14.00 -4.59
CA HIS A 164 41.36 -13.51 -3.32
C HIS A 164 42.21 -12.27 -3.53
N VAL A 165 41.86 -11.23 -2.78
CA VAL A 165 42.60 -9.98 -2.73
C VAL A 165 43.23 -9.91 -1.36
N ILE A 166 44.55 -10.08 -1.29
CA ILE A 166 45.27 -9.99 -0.02
C ILE A 166 45.22 -8.55 0.52
N LYS A 167 45.47 -8.39 1.81
CA LYS A 167 45.46 -7.10 2.54
C LYS A 167 46.22 -5.94 1.87
N SER A 168 47.18 -6.21 0.98
CA SER A 168 47.88 -5.16 0.21
C SER A 168 47.14 -4.71 -1.06
N GLY A 169 45.96 -5.25 -1.34
CA GLY A 169 45.22 -5.05 -2.59
C GLY A 169 45.73 -5.88 -3.77
N ALA A 170 46.69 -6.78 -3.57
CA ALA A 170 47.18 -7.65 -4.63
C ALA A 170 46.26 -8.87 -4.79
N ILE A 171 46.02 -9.28 -6.03
CA ILE A 171 45.34 -10.55 -6.31
C ILE A 171 46.43 -11.64 -6.32
N ASP A 172 46.42 -12.51 -5.32
CA ASP A 172 47.39 -13.61 -5.21
C ASP A 172 46.94 -14.86 -5.97
N TRP A 173 45.63 -15.11 -5.99
CA TRP A 173 45.02 -16.13 -6.84
C TRP A 173 43.63 -15.73 -7.33
N ALA A 174 43.27 -16.29 -8.48
CA ALA A 174 41.93 -16.28 -9.02
C ALA A 174 41.65 -17.62 -9.68
N VAL A 175 40.42 -18.11 -9.53
CA VAL A 175 39.97 -19.35 -10.15
C VAL A 175 38.65 -19.14 -10.86
N GLN A 176 38.50 -19.85 -11.97
CA GLN A 176 37.25 -19.88 -12.73
C GLN A 176 36.49 -21.17 -12.45
N ALA A 177 35.17 -21.05 -12.39
CA ALA A 177 34.25 -22.16 -12.53
C ALA A 177 33.27 -21.85 -13.67
N GLY A 178 32.94 -22.85 -14.48
CA GLY A 178 32.03 -22.63 -15.59
C GLY A 178 32.26 -23.53 -16.81
N GLY A 179 31.46 -23.29 -17.84
CA GLY A 179 31.29 -24.06 -19.05
C GLY A 179 31.01 -23.18 -20.26
N THR A 180 30.45 -23.75 -21.31
CA THR A 180 30.14 -22.96 -22.53
C THR A 180 28.85 -22.14 -22.42
N ALA A 181 28.13 -22.27 -21.31
CA ALA A 181 26.86 -21.58 -21.05
C ALA A 181 27.06 -20.43 -20.05
N ILE A 182 25.98 -19.73 -19.70
CA ILE A 182 26.03 -18.67 -18.69
C ILE A 182 26.18 -19.27 -17.30
N ASP A 183 27.23 -18.85 -16.60
CA ASP A 183 27.54 -19.19 -15.23
C ASP A 183 27.83 -17.91 -14.43
N GLU A 184 27.12 -17.70 -13.32
CA GLU A 184 27.20 -16.47 -12.53
C GLU A 184 27.34 -16.77 -11.04
N GLY A 185 28.35 -16.14 -10.39
CA GLY A 185 28.46 -16.12 -8.93
C GLY A 185 27.69 -14.93 -8.34
N TYR A 186 26.84 -15.19 -7.33
CA TYR A 186 26.00 -14.16 -6.69
C TYR A 186 26.37 -13.89 -5.23
N GLY A 187 26.61 -14.95 -4.44
CA GLY A 187 26.88 -14.83 -3.02
C GLY A 187 28.19 -15.50 -2.63
N ILE A 188 28.90 -14.89 -1.68
CA ILE A 188 30.14 -15.43 -1.11
C ILE A 188 30.19 -15.20 0.40
N ALA A 189 30.69 -16.17 1.15
CA ALA A 189 30.88 -16.09 2.59
C ALA A 189 32.26 -16.65 2.99
N TYR A 190 32.84 -16.09 4.06
CA TYR A 190 34.05 -16.62 4.68
C TYR A 190 33.76 -17.97 5.36
N ASP A 191 34.58 -18.99 5.11
CA ASP A 191 34.41 -20.34 5.68
C ASP A 191 34.84 -20.44 7.16
N GLY A 192 35.42 -19.39 7.73
CA GLY A 192 35.99 -19.39 9.09
C GLY A 192 37.39 -20.01 9.22
N THR A 193 37.96 -20.59 8.16
CA THR A 193 39.27 -21.28 8.16
C THR A 193 40.28 -20.77 7.13
N GLY A 194 39.92 -19.75 6.34
CA GLY A 194 40.79 -19.12 5.35
C GLY A 194 40.34 -19.35 3.90
N GLY A 195 39.22 -20.04 3.68
CA GLY A 195 38.59 -20.28 2.38
C GLY A 195 37.28 -19.52 2.19
N ALA A 196 36.62 -19.78 1.07
CA ALA A 196 35.38 -19.13 0.67
C ALA A 196 34.31 -20.15 0.29
N LEU A 197 33.09 -19.89 0.73
CA LEU A 197 31.87 -20.59 0.33
C LEU A 197 31.14 -19.72 -0.69
N VAL A 198 30.87 -20.25 -1.88
CA VAL A 198 30.33 -19.48 -3.01
C VAL A 198 29.07 -20.15 -3.55
N THR A 199 28.03 -19.35 -3.79
CA THR A 199 26.79 -19.78 -4.46
C THR A 199 26.51 -18.97 -5.71
N GLY A 200 25.83 -19.61 -6.65
CA GLY A 200 25.40 -18.96 -7.88
C GLY A 200 24.59 -19.91 -8.75
N THR A 201 24.69 -19.71 -10.06
CA THR A 201 24.03 -20.52 -11.07
C THR A 201 25.00 -20.91 -12.19
N PHE A 202 24.80 -22.06 -12.82
CA PHE A 202 25.61 -22.54 -13.94
C PHE A 202 24.75 -23.30 -14.95
N GLY A 203 25.13 -23.27 -16.22
CA GLY A 203 24.44 -23.93 -17.32
C GLY A 203 25.29 -24.99 -18.02
N GLY A 204 24.66 -25.99 -18.62
CA GLY A 204 25.34 -27.04 -19.38
C GLY A 204 26.44 -27.78 -18.59
N ASP A 205 27.48 -28.22 -19.28
CA ASP A 205 28.66 -28.84 -18.65
C ASP A 205 29.61 -27.77 -18.12
N ALA A 206 29.83 -27.74 -16.80
CA ALA A 206 30.71 -26.80 -16.13
C ALA A 206 31.82 -27.49 -15.33
N SER A 207 32.99 -26.85 -15.30
CA SER A 207 34.17 -27.30 -14.55
C SER A 207 34.40 -26.39 -13.35
N PHE A 208 34.45 -27.00 -12.17
CA PHE A 208 34.78 -26.42 -10.87
C PHE A 208 36.14 -26.97 -10.43
N GLY A 209 37.21 -26.45 -11.02
CA GLY A 209 38.54 -27.05 -10.90
C GLY A 209 38.57 -28.45 -11.53
N SER A 210 38.94 -29.48 -10.78
CA SER A 210 38.92 -30.87 -11.26
C SER A 210 37.54 -31.54 -11.20
N ILE A 211 36.55 -30.86 -10.63
CA ILE A 211 35.19 -31.37 -10.47
C ILE A 211 34.40 -30.93 -11.69
N SER A 212 33.74 -31.87 -12.37
CA SER A 212 32.82 -31.55 -13.47
C SER A 212 31.40 -31.77 -12.99
N LEU A 213 30.58 -30.74 -13.14
CA LEU A 213 29.15 -30.76 -12.87
C LEU A 213 28.42 -30.51 -14.18
N THR A 214 27.29 -31.17 -14.37
CA THR A 214 26.45 -30.99 -15.56
C THR A 214 25.10 -30.49 -15.08
N SER A 215 24.72 -29.31 -15.54
CA SER A 215 23.39 -28.76 -15.31
C SER A 215 22.38 -29.72 -15.93
N ARG A 216 21.38 -30.11 -15.14
CA ARG A 216 20.31 -31.01 -15.58
C ARG A 216 19.19 -30.26 -16.29
N GLY A 217 19.18 -28.93 -16.19
CA GLY A 217 18.16 -28.02 -16.70
C GLY A 217 18.76 -26.83 -17.44
N THR A 218 17.98 -25.75 -17.59
CA THR A 218 18.45 -24.49 -18.20
C THR A 218 19.60 -23.89 -17.39
N PHE A 219 19.45 -23.86 -16.07
CA PHE A 219 20.51 -23.55 -15.12
C PHE A 219 20.34 -24.41 -13.88
N ASP A 220 21.44 -24.83 -13.27
CA ASP A 220 21.48 -25.46 -11.95
C ASP A 220 22.16 -24.49 -10.96
N ALA A 221 21.80 -24.57 -9.68
CA ALA A 221 22.51 -23.85 -8.64
C ALA A 221 23.78 -24.63 -8.27
N PHE A 222 24.83 -23.93 -7.89
CA PHE A 222 26.02 -24.55 -7.31
C PHE A 222 26.30 -23.98 -5.93
N VAL A 223 26.95 -24.80 -5.11
CA VAL A 223 27.76 -24.33 -3.98
C VAL A 223 29.14 -24.91 -4.14
N MET A 224 30.17 -24.08 -4.02
CA MET A 224 31.54 -24.56 -3.99
C MET A 224 32.29 -24.00 -2.80
N HIS A 225 33.30 -24.74 -2.38
CA HIS A 225 34.32 -24.25 -1.48
C HIS A 225 35.62 -24.03 -2.24
N VAL A 226 36.23 -22.90 -1.94
CA VAL A 226 37.54 -22.53 -2.43
C VAL A 226 38.47 -22.46 -1.24
N THR A 227 39.47 -23.33 -1.22
CA THR A 227 40.50 -23.34 -0.17
C THR A 227 41.29 -22.03 -0.12
N ALA A 228 42.00 -21.78 0.98
CA ALA A 228 42.89 -20.63 1.13
C ALA A 228 43.95 -20.49 0.01
N SER A 229 44.29 -21.58 -0.67
CA SER A 229 45.22 -21.59 -1.82
C SER A 229 44.55 -21.36 -3.19
N GLY A 230 43.24 -21.09 -3.22
CA GLY A 230 42.46 -20.95 -4.44
C GLY A 230 42.03 -22.27 -5.07
N ALA A 231 42.35 -23.43 -4.51
CA ALA A 231 41.89 -24.70 -5.05
C ALA A 231 40.41 -24.93 -4.70
N ILE A 232 39.59 -25.27 -5.69
CA ILE A 232 38.23 -25.77 -5.48
C ILE A 232 38.35 -27.25 -5.08
N ASP A 233 38.14 -27.55 -3.80
CA ASP A 233 38.27 -28.90 -3.24
C ASP A 233 36.94 -29.66 -3.24
N TRP A 234 35.82 -28.95 -3.14
CA TRP A 234 34.50 -29.50 -3.40
C TRP A 234 33.59 -28.48 -4.08
N ALA A 235 32.70 -29.01 -4.94
CA ALA A 235 31.61 -28.29 -5.55
C ALA A 235 30.41 -29.24 -5.64
N VAL A 236 29.24 -28.74 -5.29
CA VAL A 236 28.00 -29.49 -5.37
C VAL A 236 27.00 -28.75 -6.23
N GLN A 237 26.37 -29.50 -7.13
CA GLN A 237 25.23 -29.02 -7.89
C GLN A 237 23.95 -29.30 -7.14
N VAL A 238 23.04 -28.34 -7.23
CA VAL A 238 21.65 -28.47 -6.90
C VAL A 238 20.87 -28.18 -8.16
N GLY A 239 20.14 -29.18 -8.63
CA GLY A 239 19.76 -29.16 -10.02
C GLY A 239 18.74 -30.18 -10.43
N GLY A 240 18.01 -29.88 -11.50
CA GLY A 240 17.08 -30.81 -12.11
C GLY A 240 16.55 -30.27 -13.44
N THR A 241 15.34 -30.58 -13.84
CA THR A 241 14.95 -30.47 -15.27
C THR A 241 14.68 -29.04 -15.75
N ALA A 242 14.61 -28.06 -14.84
CA ALA A 242 14.44 -26.64 -15.15
C ALA A 242 15.36 -25.77 -14.26
N GLU A 243 15.20 -24.44 -14.32
CA GLU A 243 16.11 -23.48 -13.69
C GLU A 243 16.19 -23.65 -12.17
N VAL A 244 17.40 -23.66 -11.62
CA VAL A 244 17.73 -23.56 -10.20
C VAL A 244 18.80 -22.47 -10.03
N LYS A 245 18.56 -21.49 -9.15
CA LYS A 245 19.50 -20.40 -8.84
C LYS A 245 19.75 -20.30 -7.36
N GLY A 246 21.01 -20.22 -6.96
CA GLY A 246 21.40 -19.88 -5.58
C GLY A 246 21.68 -18.38 -5.44
N SER A 247 20.84 -17.67 -4.70
CA SER A 247 20.85 -16.20 -4.62
C SER A 247 21.77 -15.65 -3.53
N SER A 248 21.90 -16.35 -2.40
CA SER A 248 22.62 -15.85 -1.23
C SER A 248 23.12 -17.00 -0.36
N ILE A 249 24.28 -16.82 0.28
CA ILE A 249 24.97 -17.82 1.12
C ILE A 249 25.46 -17.17 2.42
N ALA A 250 25.34 -17.89 3.53
CA ALA A 250 25.87 -17.50 4.84
C ALA A 250 26.61 -18.67 5.49
N HIS A 251 27.75 -18.40 6.12
CA HIS A 251 28.48 -19.39 6.91
C HIS A 251 27.68 -19.81 8.15
N ASP A 252 27.64 -21.12 8.44
CA ASP A 252 26.86 -21.70 9.55
C ASP A 252 27.53 -21.52 10.92
N GLY A 253 28.80 -21.13 10.96
CA GLY A 253 29.60 -20.97 12.18
C GLY A 253 30.48 -22.16 12.57
N VAL A 254 30.41 -23.28 11.86
CA VAL A 254 31.18 -24.50 12.10
C VAL A 254 31.85 -25.06 10.83
N GLY A 255 31.89 -24.25 9.75
CA GLY A 255 32.57 -24.53 8.48
C GLY A 255 31.62 -24.86 7.31
N GLY A 256 30.32 -24.99 7.57
CA GLY A 256 29.27 -25.25 6.59
C GLY A 256 28.56 -23.98 6.11
N ALA A 257 27.47 -24.15 5.36
CA ALA A 257 26.76 -23.05 4.71
C ALA A 257 25.25 -23.19 4.77
N PHE A 258 24.55 -22.09 5.02
CA PHE A 258 23.13 -21.92 4.67
C PHE A 258 23.03 -21.22 3.31
N VAL A 259 22.20 -21.75 2.40
CA VAL A 259 22.00 -21.18 1.06
C VAL A 259 20.51 -21.03 0.77
N THR A 260 20.12 -19.90 0.20
CA THR A 260 18.77 -19.70 -0.35
C THR A 260 18.80 -19.35 -1.83
N GLY A 261 17.70 -19.62 -2.49
CA GLY A 261 17.54 -19.42 -3.92
C GLY A 261 16.13 -19.79 -4.38
N TYR A 262 15.99 -20.06 -5.67
CA TYR A 262 14.74 -20.53 -6.25
C TYR A 262 14.97 -21.60 -7.33
N PHE A 263 13.97 -22.44 -7.58
CA PHE A 263 14.03 -23.52 -8.55
C PHE A 263 12.69 -23.77 -9.25
N MET A 264 12.71 -24.28 -10.47
CA MET A 264 11.53 -24.68 -11.24
C MET A 264 11.60 -26.18 -11.52
N GLY A 265 10.43 -26.84 -11.59
CA GLY A 265 10.35 -28.27 -11.85
C GLY A 265 11.00 -29.14 -10.78
N ASP A 266 11.46 -30.34 -11.17
CA ASP A 266 12.21 -31.24 -10.28
C ASP A 266 13.61 -30.69 -10.04
N ALA A 267 14.10 -30.72 -8.79
CA ALA A 267 15.47 -30.40 -8.43
C ALA A 267 15.98 -31.32 -7.31
N VAL A 268 17.24 -31.74 -7.39
CA VAL A 268 17.88 -32.66 -6.44
C VAL A 268 18.94 -31.92 -5.61
N PHE A 269 18.78 -31.99 -4.29
CA PHE A 269 19.57 -31.38 -3.23
C PHE A 269 20.24 -32.48 -2.40
N GLY A 270 21.37 -33.00 -2.88
CA GLY A 270 22.03 -34.16 -2.25
C GLY A 270 21.15 -35.41 -2.33
N LEU A 271 20.68 -35.92 -1.19
CA LEU A 271 19.73 -37.05 -1.12
C LEU A 271 18.26 -36.61 -1.15
N THR A 272 17.98 -35.31 -1.12
CA THR A 272 16.63 -34.75 -1.08
C THR A 272 16.20 -34.35 -2.49
N ALA A 273 15.09 -34.89 -2.99
CA ALA A 273 14.48 -34.43 -4.23
C ALA A 273 13.27 -33.53 -3.91
N LEU A 274 13.24 -32.34 -4.49
CA LEU A 274 12.19 -31.34 -4.35
C LEU A 274 11.53 -31.11 -5.73
N HIS A 275 10.25 -30.73 -5.74
CA HIS A 275 9.49 -30.57 -6.98
C HIS A 275 8.62 -29.32 -6.92
N SER A 276 8.89 -28.36 -7.82
CA SER A 276 8.09 -27.15 -7.98
C SER A 276 6.96 -27.34 -9.00
N GLN A 277 5.75 -26.88 -8.66
CA GLN A 277 4.59 -26.98 -9.54
C GLN A 277 4.43 -25.71 -10.41
N GLY A 278 4.97 -25.75 -11.62
CA GLY A 278 4.65 -24.81 -12.72
C GLY A 278 5.34 -23.44 -12.68
N HIS A 279 5.73 -22.94 -11.50
CA HIS A 279 6.44 -21.67 -11.31
C HIS A 279 7.78 -21.87 -10.56
N SER A 280 8.50 -20.81 -10.19
CA SER A 280 9.66 -20.97 -9.31
C SER A 280 9.22 -21.21 -7.89
N ASP A 281 9.87 -22.11 -7.15
CA ASP A 281 9.74 -22.25 -5.70
C ASP A 281 11.05 -21.84 -5.04
N ALA A 282 10.99 -21.22 -3.87
CA ALA A 282 12.20 -20.91 -3.13
C ALA A 282 12.75 -22.18 -2.46
N PHE A 283 14.05 -22.20 -2.19
CA PHE A 283 14.65 -23.24 -1.38
C PHE A 283 15.52 -22.65 -0.28
N VAL A 284 15.71 -23.44 0.78
CA VAL A 284 16.78 -23.27 1.76
C VAL A 284 17.47 -24.60 1.91
N MET A 285 18.80 -24.58 1.88
CA MET A 285 19.58 -25.77 2.16
C MET A 285 20.71 -25.46 3.12
N HIS A 286 21.16 -26.51 3.78
CA HIS A 286 22.38 -26.51 4.56
C HIS A 286 23.39 -27.49 3.97
N LEU A 287 24.66 -27.10 4.04
CA LEU A 287 25.79 -27.90 3.62
C LEU A 287 26.76 -28.01 4.78
N THR A 288 27.26 -29.23 5.03
CA THR A 288 28.37 -29.44 5.96
C THR A 288 29.67 -28.84 5.41
N ALA A 289 30.68 -28.71 6.27
CA ALA A 289 32.03 -28.27 5.87
C ALA A 289 32.69 -29.15 4.77
N SER A 290 32.20 -30.38 4.57
CA SER A 290 32.65 -31.26 3.48
C SER A 290 31.82 -31.12 2.19
N GLY A 291 30.97 -30.11 2.09
CA GLY A 291 30.08 -29.90 0.95
C GLY A 291 28.91 -30.87 0.88
N THR A 292 28.62 -31.62 1.94
CA THR A 292 27.48 -32.55 1.93
C THR A 292 26.21 -31.79 2.25
N ILE A 293 25.25 -31.78 1.33
CA ILE A 293 23.90 -31.27 1.61
C ILE A 293 23.21 -32.27 2.55
N ASP A 294 23.04 -31.89 3.81
CA ASP A 294 22.43 -32.73 4.84
C ASP A 294 20.91 -32.52 4.91
N TRP A 295 20.43 -31.32 4.61
CA TRP A 295 19.01 -31.05 4.40
C TRP A 295 18.76 -29.94 3.38
N ALA A 296 17.61 -30.03 2.73
CA ALA A 296 17.05 -28.97 1.91
C ALA A 296 15.54 -28.92 2.11
N VAL A 297 15.00 -27.71 2.10
CA VAL A 297 13.58 -27.45 2.27
C VAL A 297 13.09 -26.56 1.14
N GLN A 298 12.04 -27.04 0.48
CA GLN A 298 11.26 -26.28 -0.49
C GLN A 298 10.32 -25.32 0.22
N LEU A 299 10.21 -24.12 -0.32
CA LEU A 299 9.25 -23.10 0.03
C LEU A 299 8.46 -22.81 -1.24
N GLY A 300 7.32 -23.46 -1.39
CA GLY A 300 6.73 -23.59 -2.71
C GLY A 300 5.25 -23.94 -2.76
N GLY A 301 4.68 -23.85 -3.96
CA GLY A 301 3.27 -24.09 -4.23
C GLY A 301 2.97 -24.14 -5.73
N THR A 302 1.77 -23.75 -6.12
CA THR A 302 1.38 -23.64 -7.55
C THR A 302 1.87 -22.34 -8.21
N ALA A 303 2.67 -21.54 -7.52
CA ALA A 303 2.96 -20.16 -7.88
C ALA A 303 4.39 -19.74 -7.57
N GLU A 304 4.78 -18.58 -8.09
CA GLU A 304 6.15 -18.10 -8.01
C GLU A 304 6.52 -17.73 -6.58
N VAL A 305 7.57 -18.35 -6.05
CA VAL A 305 8.24 -18.08 -4.79
C VAL A 305 9.73 -17.95 -5.06
N LYS A 306 10.40 -16.92 -4.52
CA LYS A 306 11.85 -16.73 -4.64
C LYS A 306 12.52 -16.38 -3.33
N GLY A 307 13.60 -17.07 -2.99
CA GLY A 307 14.48 -16.76 -1.87
C GLY A 307 15.59 -15.83 -2.32
N ASN A 308 15.68 -14.65 -1.69
CA ASN A 308 16.57 -13.57 -2.14
C ASN A 308 17.71 -13.28 -1.15
N GLY A 309 17.51 -13.52 0.15
CA GLY A 309 18.53 -13.24 1.16
C GLY A 309 18.52 -14.28 2.28
N ILE A 310 19.71 -14.67 2.73
CA ILE A 310 19.91 -15.57 3.87
C ILE A 310 21.00 -15.03 4.79
N ALA A 311 20.74 -15.07 6.10
CA ALA A 311 21.70 -14.69 7.12
C ALA A 311 21.63 -15.65 8.31
N ARG A 312 22.79 -15.99 8.88
CA ARG A 312 22.86 -16.83 10.08
C ARG A 312 22.13 -16.16 11.23
N TYR A 313 21.32 -16.92 11.97
CA TYR A 313 20.57 -16.44 13.13
C TYR A 313 21.04 -17.11 14.43
N GLY A 314 21.72 -16.34 15.29
CA GLY A 314 22.21 -16.84 16.58
C GLY A 314 23.25 -17.95 16.45
N ALA A 315 23.29 -18.86 17.43
CA ALA A 315 24.20 -20.01 17.44
C ALA A 315 23.82 -21.09 16.41
N GLY A 316 22.64 -20.99 15.79
CA GLY A 316 22.07 -22.02 14.95
C GLY A 316 20.77 -21.60 14.22
N GLY A 317 20.74 -21.86 12.91
CA GLY A 317 19.67 -21.53 11.97
C GLY A 317 19.97 -20.32 11.09
N ALA A 318 18.99 -19.98 10.26
CA ALA A 318 19.07 -18.86 9.33
C ALA A 318 17.74 -18.09 9.23
N LEU A 319 17.82 -16.79 9.03
CA LEU A 319 16.72 -15.97 8.55
C LEU A 319 16.75 -15.94 7.03
N VAL A 320 15.58 -16.10 6.41
CA VAL A 320 15.41 -16.15 4.97
C VAL A 320 14.30 -15.20 4.56
N THR A 321 14.55 -14.42 3.51
CA THR A 321 13.58 -13.49 2.94
C THR A 321 13.38 -13.74 1.45
N GLY A 322 12.18 -13.42 0.97
CA GLY A 322 11.77 -13.66 -0.40
C GLY A 322 10.38 -13.14 -0.71
N PHE A 323 9.87 -13.48 -1.90
CA PHE A 323 8.50 -13.16 -2.29
C PHE A 323 7.74 -14.39 -2.81
N PHE A 324 6.41 -14.36 -2.82
CA PHE A 324 5.49 -15.38 -3.33
C PHE A 324 4.24 -14.79 -4.03
N SER A 325 3.77 -15.32 -5.16
CA SER A 325 2.65 -14.73 -5.94
C SER A 325 1.27 -15.40 -5.72
N GLU A 326 1.23 -16.67 -5.30
CA GLU A 326 0.01 -17.32 -4.80
C GLU A 326 0.28 -18.03 -3.47
N ASN A 327 -0.73 -18.71 -2.89
CA ASN A 327 -0.62 -19.33 -1.57
C ASN A 327 0.67 -20.17 -1.45
N LEU A 328 1.56 -19.76 -0.54
CA LEU A 328 2.79 -20.44 -0.21
C LEU A 328 2.53 -21.44 0.92
N VAL A 329 2.67 -22.74 0.64
CA VAL A 329 2.36 -23.82 1.59
C VAL A 329 3.66 -24.44 2.09
N PHE A 330 3.78 -24.65 3.40
CA PHE A 330 4.88 -25.41 4.00
C PHE A 330 4.41 -26.21 5.23
N GLY A 331 4.40 -27.54 5.11
CA GLY A 331 3.86 -28.43 6.14
C GLY A 331 2.35 -28.27 6.33
N LEU A 332 1.89 -28.11 7.58
CA LEU A 332 0.48 -27.79 7.90
C LEU A 332 0.17 -26.29 7.82
N LYS A 333 1.15 -25.45 7.49
CA LYS A 333 1.02 -23.99 7.51
C LYS A 333 0.94 -23.45 6.08
N THR A 334 -0.08 -22.63 5.83
CA THR A 334 -0.28 -21.95 4.55
C THR A 334 -0.18 -20.44 4.75
N LEU A 335 0.71 -19.81 3.99
CA LEU A 335 0.74 -18.38 3.75
C LEU A 335 -0.18 -18.10 2.55
N ASN A 336 -1.39 -17.60 2.82
CA ASN A 336 -2.36 -17.31 1.76
C ASN A 336 -2.00 -16.02 1.02
N SER A 337 -1.80 -16.10 -0.29
CA SER A 337 -1.73 -14.94 -1.18
C SER A 337 -3.06 -14.22 -1.19
N ARG A 338 -2.98 -12.90 -1.14
CA ARG A 338 -4.13 -12.00 -1.25
C ARG A 338 -4.19 -11.33 -2.63
N GLY A 339 -3.49 -11.91 -3.63
CA GLY A 339 -3.29 -11.40 -5.00
C GLY A 339 -1.99 -10.59 -5.15
N GLY A 340 -1.30 -10.71 -6.30
CA GLY A 340 0.01 -10.08 -6.55
C GLY A 340 1.20 -10.79 -5.88
N ALA A 341 2.42 -10.25 -6.02
CA ALA A 341 3.61 -10.75 -5.31
C ALA A 341 3.61 -10.26 -3.84
N ASN A 342 3.67 -11.20 -2.91
CA ASN A 342 3.64 -11.03 -1.45
C ASN A 342 5.04 -11.28 -0.90
N MET A 343 5.44 -10.65 0.19
CA MET A 343 6.75 -10.93 0.80
C MET A 343 6.63 -11.97 1.91
N PHE A 344 7.68 -12.77 2.09
CA PHE A 344 7.85 -13.61 3.26
C PHE A 344 9.17 -13.34 3.97
N VAL A 345 9.13 -13.45 5.30
CA VAL A 345 10.31 -13.60 6.15
C VAL A 345 10.10 -14.86 6.97
N MET A 346 11.12 -15.69 7.07
CA MET A 346 11.05 -16.90 7.86
C MET A 346 12.36 -17.22 8.57
N ARG A 347 12.23 -17.96 9.65
CA ARG A 347 13.34 -18.54 10.38
C ARG A 347 13.37 -20.04 10.12
N VAL A 348 14.53 -20.52 9.70
CA VAL A 348 14.85 -21.94 9.56
C VAL A 348 15.82 -22.32 10.66
N THR A 349 15.57 -23.45 11.32
CA THR A 349 16.45 -24.02 12.35
C THR A 349 17.62 -24.79 11.73
N ASP A 350 18.61 -25.17 12.54
CA ASP A 350 19.74 -26.00 12.09
C ASP A 350 19.33 -27.35 11.50
N SER A 351 18.12 -27.83 11.79
CA SER A 351 17.60 -29.09 11.24
C SER A 351 16.76 -28.89 9.98
N GLY A 352 16.73 -27.68 9.41
CA GLY A 352 15.87 -27.33 8.28
C GLY A 352 14.41 -27.11 8.65
N ALA A 353 14.01 -27.27 9.92
CA ALA A 353 12.62 -27.02 10.29
C ALA A 353 12.33 -25.52 10.26
N ILE A 354 11.22 -25.13 9.62
CA ILE A 354 10.70 -23.76 9.66
C ILE A 354 10.14 -23.53 11.07
N ASP A 355 10.81 -22.69 11.85
CA ASP A 355 10.40 -22.34 13.21
C ASP A 355 9.18 -21.40 13.16
N TRP A 356 9.32 -20.34 12.39
CA TRP A 356 8.24 -19.45 12.05
C TRP A 356 8.44 -18.87 10.66
N ALA A 357 7.33 -18.50 10.05
CA ALA A 357 7.28 -17.82 8.76
C ALA A 357 6.10 -16.86 8.81
N VAL A 358 6.34 -15.64 8.35
CA VAL A 358 5.37 -14.57 8.28
C VAL A 358 5.26 -14.11 6.83
N GLN A 359 4.02 -13.89 6.39
CA GLN A 359 3.74 -13.19 5.14
C GLN A 359 3.38 -11.74 5.40
N ALA A 360 3.58 -10.91 4.38
CA ALA A 360 2.97 -9.59 4.25
C ALA A 360 2.23 -9.48 2.90
N GLY A 361 0.93 -9.14 2.94
CA GLY A 361 0.08 -8.84 1.79
C GLY A 361 -1.40 -8.54 2.14
N GLY A 362 -2.02 -7.58 1.44
CA GLY A 362 -3.43 -7.15 1.44
C GLY A 362 -3.65 -6.03 0.40
N MET A 363 -4.86 -5.88 -0.20
CA MET A 363 -5.15 -4.89 -1.28
C MET A 363 -5.84 -3.59 -0.81
N SER A 364 -5.55 -3.07 0.38
CA SER A 364 -6.20 -1.85 0.89
C SER A 364 -5.23 -0.65 0.86
N MET A 365 -5.76 0.54 0.54
CA MET A 365 -5.07 1.82 0.63
C MET A 365 -5.55 2.55 1.88
N VAL A 366 -4.61 3.04 2.70
CA VAL A 366 -4.89 3.92 3.85
C VAL A 366 -3.93 5.10 3.79
N ARG A 367 -4.45 6.33 3.74
CA ARG A 367 -3.63 7.54 3.85
C ARG A 367 -4.12 8.41 5.00
N GLY A 368 -3.22 8.79 5.90
CA GLY A 368 -3.43 9.88 6.85
C GLY A 368 -3.13 11.21 6.15
N GLN A 369 -4.08 12.13 6.16
CA GLN A 369 -3.97 13.42 5.47
C GLN A 369 -3.79 14.59 6.45
N GLY A 370 -4.41 14.52 7.63
CA GLY A 370 -4.30 15.55 8.65
C GLY A 370 -4.23 14.97 10.05
N ILE A 371 -3.55 15.70 10.95
CA ILE A 371 -3.42 15.38 12.37
C ILE A 371 -3.74 16.62 13.21
N ALA A 372 -4.49 16.42 14.29
CA ALA A 372 -4.70 17.42 15.33
C ALA A 372 -4.30 16.82 16.68
N HIS A 373 -3.51 17.57 17.46
CA HIS A 373 -3.12 17.17 18.81
C HIS A 373 -3.97 17.90 19.86
N ASP A 374 -4.55 17.16 20.80
CA ASP A 374 -5.26 17.68 21.97
C ASP A 374 -4.24 17.85 23.11
N GLY A 375 -3.42 18.90 23.02
CA GLY A 375 -2.33 19.15 23.97
C GLY A 375 -2.81 19.85 25.24
N ASP A 376 -2.57 19.23 26.40
CA ASP A 376 -2.24 19.98 27.63
C ASP A 376 -1.38 19.17 28.61
N VAL A 377 -0.52 19.88 29.33
CA VAL A 377 0.42 19.37 30.33
C VAL A 377 -0.36 18.90 31.57
N LEU A 378 -0.33 17.58 31.81
CA LEU A 378 -0.94 16.80 32.91
C LEU A 378 -2.21 16.02 32.48
N GLU A 379 -2.05 14.69 32.36
CA GLU A 379 -3.10 13.65 32.21
C GLU A 379 -3.66 13.35 30.79
N GLY A 380 -2.83 12.71 29.95
CA GLY A 380 -3.29 11.49 29.24
C GLY A 380 -4.07 11.61 27.93
N ARG A 381 -4.09 12.76 27.24
CA ARG A 381 -4.82 12.89 25.96
C ARG A 381 -3.96 12.57 24.73
N GLY A 382 -4.64 12.09 23.67
CA GLY A 382 -4.04 11.52 22.47
C GLY A 382 -4.01 12.47 21.27
N SER A 383 -4.00 11.89 20.07
CA SER A 383 -3.96 12.60 18.80
C SER A 383 -5.11 12.14 17.91
N LEU A 384 -5.73 13.08 17.22
CA LEU A 384 -6.80 12.82 16.26
C LEU A 384 -6.22 12.80 14.85
N VAL A 385 -6.55 11.79 14.07
CA VAL A 385 -6.06 11.64 12.70
C VAL A 385 -7.25 11.43 11.76
N VAL A 386 -7.24 12.15 10.64
CA VAL A 386 -8.20 11.97 9.55
C VAL A 386 -7.50 11.42 8.31
N GLY A 387 -8.24 10.63 7.55
CA GLY A 387 -7.84 10.25 6.21
C GLY A 387 -8.96 9.55 5.46
N TYR A 388 -8.56 8.75 4.49
CA TYR A 388 -9.46 7.91 3.72
C TYR A 388 -8.89 6.51 3.53
N PHE A 389 -9.79 5.55 3.34
CA PHE A 389 -9.43 4.14 3.23
C PHE A 389 -10.31 3.38 2.23
N SER A 390 -9.78 2.28 1.68
CA SER A 390 -10.53 1.35 0.84
C SER A 390 -10.62 -0.05 1.46
N GLY A 391 -11.67 -0.80 1.13
CA GLY A 391 -11.83 -2.18 1.59
C GLY A 391 -12.13 -2.29 3.09
N VAL A 392 -11.44 -3.19 3.80
CA VAL A 392 -11.58 -3.41 5.24
C VAL A 392 -10.25 -3.10 5.90
N VAL A 393 -10.26 -2.22 6.90
CA VAL A 393 -9.06 -1.73 7.59
C VAL A 393 -9.22 -1.87 9.09
N SER A 394 -8.15 -2.30 9.76
CA SER A 394 -8.07 -2.40 11.21
C SER A 394 -7.38 -1.18 11.81
N PHE A 395 -8.07 -0.55 12.76
CA PHE A 395 -7.63 0.57 13.58
C PHE A 395 -7.54 0.09 15.03
N GLY A 396 -6.43 -0.56 15.39
CA GLY A 396 -6.30 -1.27 16.66
C GLY A 396 -7.29 -2.45 16.72
N SER A 397 -8.17 -2.47 17.74
CA SER A 397 -9.24 -3.47 17.86
C SER A 397 -10.49 -3.16 17.02
N THR A 398 -10.58 -1.95 16.45
CA THR A 398 -11.74 -1.53 15.64
C THR A 398 -11.51 -1.90 14.18
N SER A 399 -12.49 -2.51 13.51
CA SER A 399 -12.42 -2.78 12.07
C SER A 399 -13.50 -2.00 11.34
N LEU A 400 -13.08 -1.20 10.36
CA LEU A 400 -13.96 -0.38 9.52
C LEU A 400 -14.00 -0.96 8.11
N ARG A 401 -15.15 -0.79 7.43
CA ARG A 401 -15.36 -1.29 6.06
C ARG A 401 -15.89 -0.14 5.21
N SER A 402 -15.12 0.18 4.17
CA SER A 402 -15.52 1.11 3.13
C SER A 402 -16.77 0.59 2.43
N ARG A 403 -17.77 1.46 2.31
CA ARG A 403 -19.04 1.24 1.60
C ARG A 403 -18.91 1.58 0.11
N GLY A 404 -17.96 2.45 -0.23
CA GLY A 404 -17.58 2.83 -1.58
C GLY A 404 -16.15 2.42 -1.94
N ALA A 405 -15.58 3.10 -2.94
CA ALA A 405 -14.20 2.87 -3.34
C ALA A 405 -13.19 3.55 -2.38
N LEU A 406 -13.56 4.69 -1.80
CA LEU A 406 -12.87 5.33 -0.66
C LEU A 406 -13.91 5.84 0.33
N ASP A 407 -13.70 5.63 1.62
CA ASP A 407 -14.51 6.24 2.69
C ASP A 407 -13.60 7.02 3.66
N VAL A 408 -14.17 7.99 4.36
CA VAL A 408 -13.50 8.81 5.38
C VAL A 408 -13.30 7.97 6.64
N PHE A 409 -12.13 8.07 7.28
CA PHE A 409 -11.95 7.65 8.67
C PHE A 409 -11.50 8.81 9.56
N VAL A 410 -11.90 8.73 10.83
CA VAL A 410 -11.35 9.55 11.92
C VAL A 410 -10.97 8.60 13.04
N MET A 411 -9.76 8.72 13.56
CA MET A 411 -9.30 7.91 14.68
C MET A 411 -8.69 8.77 15.78
N HIS A 412 -8.76 8.26 17.01
CA HIS A 412 -8.02 8.79 18.14
C HIS A 412 -6.92 7.81 18.57
N VAL A 413 -5.71 8.32 18.67
CA VAL A 413 -4.50 7.59 19.07
C VAL A 413 -4.07 8.09 20.44
N ALA A 414 -4.18 7.28 21.48
CA ALA A 414 -3.67 7.58 22.81
C ALA A 414 -2.16 7.86 22.79
N LYS A 415 -1.66 8.57 23.80
CA LYS A 415 -0.22 8.84 23.98
C LYS A 415 0.67 7.58 24.01
N SER A 416 0.11 6.43 24.39
CA SER A 416 0.80 5.14 24.37
C SER A 416 0.99 4.55 22.96
N GLY A 417 0.40 5.16 21.93
CA GLY A 417 0.31 4.62 20.58
C GLY A 417 -0.89 3.66 20.38
N ALA A 418 -1.74 3.47 21.39
CA ALA A 418 -2.96 2.67 21.26
C ALA A 418 -4.06 3.46 20.54
N ILE A 419 -4.84 2.80 19.67
CA ILE A 419 -6.01 3.42 19.04
C ILE A 419 -7.23 3.17 19.93
N ASP A 420 -7.84 4.24 20.45
CA ASP A 420 -8.97 4.14 21.39
C ASP A 420 -10.30 3.91 20.68
N TRP A 421 -10.51 4.64 19.58
CA TRP A 421 -11.67 4.53 18.72
C TRP A 421 -11.34 4.95 17.30
N ALA A 422 -12.12 4.42 16.36
CA ALA A 422 -12.13 4.87 14.97
C ALA A 422 -13.57 4.88 14.45
N VAL A 423 -13.93 5.91 13.70
CA VAL A 423 -15.24 6.06 13.04
C VAL A 423 -15.05 6.28 11.55
N GLN A 424 -16.08 5.91 10.77
CA GLN A 424 -16.13 6.16 9.33
C GLN A 424 -17.31 7.05 8.95
N ALA A 425 -17.14 7.78 7.85
CA ALA A 425 -18.21 8.45 7.13
C ALA A 425 -18.05 8.19 5.63
N GLY A 426 -19.17 8.04 4.92
CA GLY A 426 -19.12 7.73 3.49
C GLY A 426 -20.37 7.06 2.93
N GLY A 427 -20.37 6.92 1.62
CA GLY A 427 -21.42 6.41 0.76
C GLY A 427 -20.91 5.28 -0.14
N THR A 428 -21.50 5.12 -1.32
CA THR A 428 -21.09 4.09 -2.29
C THR A 428 -20.04 4.57 -3.29
N LEU A 429 -19.71 5.87 -3.25
CA LEU A 429 -18.74 6.51 -4.14
C LEU A 429 -17.47 6.87 -3.34
N ASP A 430 -16.66 7.78 -3.84
CA ASP A 430 -15.39 8.12 -3.21
C ASP A 430 -15.62 9.26 -2.21
N ASP A 431 -15.28 9.07 -0.95
CA ASP A 431 -15.40 10.07 0.10
C ASP A 431 -14.06 10.19 0.83
N THR A 432 -13.50 11.40 0.87
CA THR A 432 -12.13 11.63 1.35
C THR A 432 -12.10 12.63 2.48
N GLY A 433 -11.49 12.23 3.61
CA GLY A 433 -11.16 13.15 4.70
C GLY A 433 -9.81 13.79 4.45
N LEU A 434 -9.76 15.12 4.45
CA LEU A 434 -8.58 15.89 4.01
C LEU A 434 -8.00 16.78 5.11
N GLY A 435 -8.84 17.32 6.01
CA GLY A 435 -8.37 18.21 7.08
C GLY A 435 -9.06 17.94 8.41
N ILE A 436 -8.33 18.19 9.51
CA ILE A 436 -8.83 18.03 10.89
C ILE A 436 -8.31 19.14 11.79
N ALA A 437 -9.17 19.63 12.69
CA ALA A 437 -8.81 20.53 13.79
C ALA A 437 -9.40 19.97 15.10
N HIS A 438 -8.70 20.12 16.22
CA HIS A 438 -9.25 19.75 17.52
C HIS A 438 -10.23 20.84 17.99
N ASP A 439 -11.30 20.44 18.68
CA ASP A 439 -12.10 21.39 19.45
C ASP A 439 -11.60 21.46 20.91
N SER A 440 -12.01 22.49 21.64
CA SER A 440 -11.64 22.63 23.07
C SER A 440 -12.21 21.54 23.99
N ALA A 441 -13.13 20.70 23.49
CA ALA A 441 -13.77 19.63 24.24
C ALA A 441 -13.09 18.26 24.03
N GLY A 442 -12.03 18.19 23.22
CA GLY A 442 -11.31 16.96 22.86
C GLY A 442 -11.95 16.18 21.69
N GLY A 443 -12.90 16.79 20.98
CA GLY A 443 -13.48 16.35 19.72
C GLY A 443 -12.70 16.83 18.51
N ALA A 444 -13.17 16.44 17.32
CA ALA A 444 -12.58 16.74 16.03
C ALA A 444 -13.56 17.50 15.14
N LEU A 445 -13.12 18.61 14.56
CA LEU A 445 -13.74 19.24 13.40
C LEU A 445 -13.04 18.69 12.16
N VAL A 446 -13.78 18.08 11.25
CA VAL A 446 -13.24 17.35 10.10
C VAL A 446 -13.84 17.88 8.82
N THR A 447 -13.00 18.07 7.81
CA THR A 447 -13.43 18.49 6.47
C THR A 447 -12.93 17.52 5.41
N GLY A 448 -13.66 17.45 4.30
CA GLY A 448 -13.31 16.59 3.18
C GLY A 448 -14.24 16.74 1.99
N THR A 449 -14.09 15.85 1.01
CA THR A 449 -14.95 15.79 -0.17
C THR A 449 -15.78 14.52 -0.18
N PHE A 450 -16.98 14.57 -0.74
CA PHE A 450 -17.86 13.41 -0.84
C PHE A 450 -18.64 13.42 -2.18
N HIS A 451 -19.08 12.24 -2.61
CA HIS A 451 -19.81 12.05 -3.86
C HIS A 451 -21.15 11.34 -3.63
N GLY A 452 -22.19 11.76 -4.36
CA GLY A 452 -23.53 11.19 -4.24
C GLY A 452 -24.11 11.31 -2.82
N ASP A 453 -24.78 10.24 -2.38
CA ASP A 453 -25.40 10.15 -1.06
C ASP A 453 -24.40 9.52 -0.06
N ALA A 454 -23.99 10.27 0.96
CA ALA A 454 -23.00 9.82 1.96
C ALA A 454 -23.53 10.01 3.41
N TRP A 455 -23.21 9.04 4.28
CA TRP A 455 -23.66 9.04 5.67
C TRP A 455 -22.55 9.46 6.63
N PHE A 456 -22.88 10.41 7.49
CA PHE A 456 -22.05 10.96 8.55
C PHE A 456 -22.76 10.72 9.89
N GLY A 457 -22.48 9.58 10.52
CA GLY A 457 -23.27 9.10 11.64
C GLY A 457 -24.73 8.87 11.23
N SER A 458 -25.66 9.61 11.84
CA SER A 458 -27.09 9.59 11.47
C SER A 458 -27.47 10.63 10.41
N THR A 459 -26.54 11.46 9.96
CA THR A 459 -26.80 12.54 9.01
C THR A 459 -26.53 12.07 7.58
N LEU A 460 -27.51 12.24 6.69
CA LEU A 460 -27.34 11.98 5.26
C LEU A 460 -27.06 13.29 4.53
N LEU A 461 -25.90 13.39 3.90
CA LEU A 461 -25.56 14.48 2.98
C LEU A 461 -25.71 14.01 1.54
N LYS A 462 -26.05 14.94 0.64
CA LYS A 462 -26.32 14.66 -0.77
C LYS A 462 -25.56 15.65 -1.63
N SER A 463 -24.55 15.16 -2.34
CA SER A 463 -23.76 15.98 -3.24
C SER A 463 -24.67 16.55 -4.33
N ARG A 464 -24.54 17.86 -4.57
CA ARG A 464 -25.23 18.59 -5.62
C ARG A 464 -24.55 18.35 -6.97
N GLY A 465 -23.28 17.94 -6.99
CA GLY A 465 -22.56 17.42 -8.15
C GLY A 465 -23.10 16.09 -8.72
N GLY A 466 -23.86 15.33 -7.93
CA GLY A 466 -24.54 14.11 -8.36
C GLY A 466 -23.72 12.82 -8.20
N TYR A 467 -23.97 11.81 -9.05
CA TYR A 467 -23.30 10.49 -9.00
C TYR A 467 -22.09 10.38 -9.94
N GLU A 468 -21.71 11.48 -10.59
CA GLU A 468 -20.51 11.51 -11.43
C GLU A 468 -19.27 11.52 -10.53
N ARG A 469 -18.39 10.51 -10.67
CA ARG A 469 -17.13 10.35 -9.89
C ARG A 469 -16.13 11.53 -9.98
N VAL A 470 -16.47 12.56 -10.73
CA VAL A 470 -15.63 13.74 -10.98
C VAL A 470 -16.20 15.02 -10.37
N ARG A 471 -17.41 15.00 -9.78
CA ARG A 471 -18.05 16.19 -9.19
C ARG A 471 -18.29 15.95 -7.70
N SER A 472 -17.39 16.48 -6.88
CA SER A 472 -17.46 16.40 -5.42
C SER A 472 -18.07 17.65 -4.79
N ASP A 473 -18.70 17.47 -3.64
CA ASP A 473 -19.07 18.56 -2.73
C ASP A 473 -18.18 18.50 -1.47
N VAL A 474 -18.09 19.61 -0.74
CA VAL A 474 -17.37 19.71 0.54
C VAL A 474 -18.30 19.29 1.68
N PHE A 475 -17.78 18.52 2.64
CA PHE A 475 -18.44 18.33 3.94
C PHE A 475 -17.60 18.91 5.08
N VAL A 476 -18.28 19.33 6.16
CA VAL A 476 -17.68 19.56 7.47
C VAL A 476 -18.48 18.77 8.48
N MET A 477 -17.82 18.00 9.34
CA MET A 477 -18.45 17.27 10.43
C MET A 477 -17.74 17.51 11.75
N HIS A 478 -18.45 17.26 12.83
CA HIS A 478 -17.86 17.18 14.15
C HIS A 478 -17.95 15.76 14.69
N VAL A 479 -16.87 15.32 15.32
CA VAL A 479 -16.76 14.05 16.03
C VAL A 479 -16.47 14.37 17.48
N THR A 480 -17.35 13.98 18.39
CA THR A 480 -17.14 14.20 19.82
C THR A 480 -15.90 13.44 20.32
N ALA A 481 -15.38 13.82 21.49
CA ALA A 481 -14.26 13.13 22.14
C ALA A 481 -14.48 11.62 22.36
N SER A 482 -15.73 11.16 22.36
CA SER A 482 -16.10 9.75 22.47
C SER A 482 -16.22 9.02 21.13
N GLY A 483 -15.84 9.64 20.02
CA GLY A 483 -15.97 9.05 18.68
C GLY A 483 -17.42 8.99 18.19
N THR A 484 -18.23 10.02 18.44
CA THR A 484 -19.60 10.11 17.88
C THR A 484 -19.70 11.27 16.91
N ILE A 485 -20.19 11.02 15.69
CA ILE A 485 -20.52 12.10 14.74
C ILE A 485 -21.87 12.70 15.15
N ASP A 486 -21.87 13.91 15.72
CA ASP A 486 -23.07 14.59 16.24
C ASP A 486 -23.70 15.55 15.24
N TRP A 487 -22.91 16.19 14.39
CA TRP A 487 -23.40 16.96 13.25
C TRP A 487 -22.48 16.86 12.02
N ALA A 488 -23.08 17.05 10.85
CA ALA A 488 -22.37 17.19 9.58
C ALA A 488 -23.14 18.15 8.66
N ILE A 489 -22.42 18.98 7.92
CA ILE A 489 -22.95 19.91 6.93
C ILE A 489 -22.21 19.77 5.61
N GLN A 490 -22.81 20.27 4.53
CA GLN A 490 -22.19 20.33 3.21
C GLN A 490 -22.12 21.78 2.71
N ALA A 491 -21.13 22.03 1.86
CA ALA A 491 -21.01 23.21 1.03
C ALA A 491 -20.66 22.79 -0.41
N GLY A 492 -21.19 23.50 -1.40
CA GLY A 492 -20.94 23.18 -2.80
C GLY A 492 -22.11 23.45 -3.74
N GLY A 493 -21.90 23.11 -5.01
CA GLY A 493 -22.72 23.37 -6.16
C GLY A 493 -22.82 22.15 -7.08
N THR A 494 -23.21 22.37 -8.33
CA THR A 494 -23.36 21.27 -9.30
C THR A 494 -22.06 20.92 -10.03
N SER A 495 -21.00 21.68 -9.79
CA SER A 495 -19.68 21.49 -10.38
C SER A 495 -18.74 20.87 -9.34
N ILE A 496 -17.43 20.99 -9.55
CA ILE A 496 -16.43 20.43 -8.62
C ILE A 496 -16.18 21.44 -7.51
N ASP A 497 -16.35 21.01 -6.28
CA ASP A 497 -15.96 21.76 -5.10
C ASP A 497 -15.08 20.86 -4.23
N HIS A 498 -13.95 21.41 -3.80
CA HIS A 498 -12.98 20.67 -2.98
C HIS A 498 -12.49 21.53 -1.83
N VAL A 499 -12.07 20.85 -0.77
CA VAL A 499 -11.59 21.50 0.45
C VAL A 499 -10.14 21.14 0.67
N SER A 500 -9.39 22.08 1.24
CA SER A 500 -7.94 21.93 1.42
C SER A 500 -7.51 22.12 2.86
N GLY A 501 -8.22 22.93 3.66
CA GLY A 501 -7.83 23.18 5.05
C GLY A 501 -8.99 23.51 5.99
N ILE A 502 -8.78 23.25 7.29
CA ILE A 502 -9.69 23.56 8.38
C ILE A 502 -8.90 24.02 9.63
N ALA A 503 -9.43 24.99 10.37
CA ALA A 503 -8.88 25.47 11.64
C ALA A 503 -9.98 25.67 12.69
N TYR A 504 -9.65 25.46 13.96
CA TYR A 504 -10.54 25.75 15.09
C TYR A 504 -10.71 27.26 15.29
N ASP A 505 -11.94 27.75 15.46
CA ASP A 505 -12.24 29.19 15.58
C ASP A 505 -11.96 29.80 16.98
N GLY A 506 -11.50 28.98 17.95
CA GLY A 506 -11.29 29.40 19.33
C GLY A 506 -12.54 29.30 20.24
N VAL A 507 -13.73 28.99 19.72
CA VAL A 507 -15.00 28.97 20.47
C VAL A 507 -15.94 27.79 20.13
N GLY A 508 -15.48 26.79 19.38
CA GLY A 508 -16.23 25.55 19.11
C GLY A 508 -16.52 25.31 17.63
N GLY A 509 -16.32 26.31 16.77
CA GLY A 509 -16.56 26.27 15.34
C GLY A 509 -15.30 26.03 14.51
N ALA A 510 -15.48 26.03 13.19
CA ALA A 510 -14.46 25.78 12.19
C ALA A 510 -14.33 26.93 11.20
N LEU A 511 -13.11 27.24 10.82
CA LEU A 511 -12.75 28.05 9.66
C LEU A 511 -12.27 27.09 8.56
N VAL A 512 -12.79 27.21 7.34
CA VAL A 512 -12.55 26.23 6.26
C VAL A 512 -12.20 26.95 4.96
N THR A 513 -11.21 26.45 4.22
CA THR A 513 -10.80 26.98 2.91
C THR A 513 -10.71 25.87 1.85
N GLY A 514 -10.90 26.24 0.59
CA GLY A 514 -10.75 25.34 -0.55
C GLY A 514 -10.98 26.03 -1.89
N GLY A 515 -11.21 25.24 -2.93
CA GLY A 515 -11.55 25.69 -4.27
C GLY A 515 -12.98 25.29 -4.66
N PHE A 516 -13.68 26.15 -5.38
CA PHE A 516 -15.03 25.87 -5.88
C PHE A 516 -15.21 26.35 -7.32
N SER A 517 -16.10 25.70 -8.07
CA SER A 517 -16.33 25.99 -9.49
C SER A 517 -17.81 26.27 -9.78
N GLY A 518 -18.08 27.19 -10.70
CA GLY A 518 -19.46 27.63 -11.00
C GLY A 518 -20.18 28.23 -9.77
N ASP A 519 -21.48 27.99 -9.67
CA ASP A 519 -22.30 28.46 -8.55
C ASP A 519 -22.27 27.45 -7.39
N ALA A 520 -21.84 27.90 -6.20
CA ALA A 520 -21.78 27.08 -4.99
C ALA A 520 -22.52 27.74 -3.82
N TRP A 521 -23.03 26.91 -2.90
CA TRP A 521 -23.77 27.36 -1.72
C TRP A 521 -23.09 26.96 -0.43
N PHE A 522 -23.00 27.93 0.46
CA PHE A 522 -22.40 27.86 1.79
C PHE A 522 -23.49 28.27 2.80
N GLY A 523 -24.34 27.31 3.18
CA GLY A 523 -25.55 27.61 3.94
C GLY A 523 -26.50 28.50 3.14
N SER A 524 -26.79 29.71 3.64
CA SER A 524 -27.60 30.72 2.93
C SER A 524 -26.80 31.60 1.97
N THR A 525 -25.47 31.54 2.00
CA THR A 525 -24.60 32.35 1.15
C THR A 525 -24.36 31.63 -0.16
N SER A 526 -24.50 32.33 -1.29
CA SER A 526 -24.14 31.80 -2.61
C SER A 526 -22.95 32.56 -3.19
N LEU A 527 -21.96 31.83 -3.69
CA LEU A 527 -20.78 32.38 -4.36
C LEU A 527 -20.72 31.82 -5.79
N THR A 528 -20.13 32.59 -6.70
CA THR A 528 -20.00 32.21 -8.12
C THR A 528 -18.54 32.39 -8.51
N SER A 529 -17.89 31.29 -8.88
CA SER A 529 -16.51 31.30 -9.35
C SER A 529 -16.41 32.08 -10.66
N ARG A 530 -15.36 32.87 -10.79
CA ARG A 530 -15.05 33.74 -11.93
C ARG A 530 -14.11 33.06 -12.94
N GLY A 531 -13.58 31.90 -12.59
CA GLY A 531 -12.61 31.14 -13.36
C GLY A 531 -12.92 29.64 -13.38
N GLU A 532 -11.89 28.81 -13.44
CA GLU A 532 -12.03 27.35 -13.34
C GLU A 532 -12.29 26.94 -11.89
N PHE A 533 -11.50 27.49 -10.97
CA PHE A 533 -11.68 27.40 -9.53
C PHE A 533 -11.40 28.77 -8.91
N ASP A 534 -12.22 29.17 -7.94
CA ASP A 534 -11.92 30.29 -7.05
C ASP A 534 -11.76 29.80 -5.61
N VAL A 535 -11.03 30.55 -4.81
CA VAL A 535 -10.86 30.29 -3.38
C VAL A 535 -12.16 30.60 -2.66
N PHE A 536 -12.63 29.71 -1.78
CA PHE A 536 -13.61 30.07 -0.74
C PHE A 536 -12.97 30.02 0.65
N VAL A 537 -13.48 30.86 1.56
CA VAL A 537 -13.27 30.73 3.00
C VAL A 537 -14.62 30.82 3.68
N MET A 538 -14.93 29.89 4.58
CA MET A 538 -16.17 29.90 5.35
C MET A 538 -15.93 29.68 6.83
N HIS A 539 -16.89 30.11 7.65
CA HIS A 539 -16.96 29.76 9.05
C HIS A 539 -18.21 28.91 9.33
N VAL A 540 -18.01 27.89 10.15
CA VAL A 540 -19.04 26.98 10.65
C VAL A 540 -19.10 27.15 12.15
N THR A 541 -20.24 27.50 12.71
CA THR A 541 -20.43 27.62 14.15
C THR A 541 -20.32 26.26 14.85
N ALA A 542 -20.13 26.27 16.17
CA ALA A 542 -20.10 25.07 17.00
C ALA A 542 -21.35 24.17 16.90
N SER A 543 -22.46 24.71 16.38
CA SER A 543 -23.71 23.96 16.15
C SER A 543 -23.84 23.42 14.72
N GLY A 544 -22.79 23.49 13.90
CA GLY A 544 -22.83 23.07 12.51
C GLY A 544 -23.67 24.01 11.64
N THR A 545 -23.52 25.33 11.76
CA THR A 545 -24.20 26.30 10.88
C THR A 545 -23.17 27.19 10.18
N ILE A 546 -23.26 27.35 8.86
CA ILE A 546 -22.44 28.32 8.13
C ILE A 546 -23.04 29.72 8.30
N ASP A 547 -22.33 30.62 8.98
CA ASP A 547 -22.79 31.99 9.25
C ASP A 547 -22.19 33.02 8.27
N TRP A 548 -20.98 32.79 7.75
CA TRP A 548 -20.40 33.56 6.66
C TRP A 548 -19.52 32.72 5.72
N ALA A 549 -19.43 33.18 4.46
CA ALA A 549 -18.51 32.67 3.46
C ALA A 549 -18.06 33.80 2.53
N VAL A 550 -16.79 33.79 2.13
CA VAL A 550 -16.16 34.75 1.21
C VAL A 550 -15.42 34.02 0.10
N GLN A 551 -15.11 34.76 -0.98
CA GLN A 551 -14.29 34.25 -2.09
C GLN A 551 -13.11 35.17 -2.40
N ALA A 552 -12.06 34.60 -2.96
CA ALA A 552 -10.96 35.29 -3.61
C ALA A 552 -10.59 34.56 -4.91
N GLY A 553 -10.14 35.30 -5.93
CA GLY A 553 -9.83 34.71 -7.24
C GLY A 553 -10.15 35.59 -8.43
N GLY A 554 -9.96 35.02 -9.62
CA GLY A 554 -9.84 35.66 -10.92
C GLY A 554 -10.45 34.82 -12.04
N SER A 555 -9.93 34.97 -13.26
CA SER A 555 -10.48 34.26 -14.45
C SER A 555 -9.83 32.90 -14.70
N TYR A 556 -8.86 32.51 -13.88
CA TYR A 556 -8.12 31.26 -14.01
C TYR A 556 -8.37 30.37 -12.79
N SER A 557 -7.47 29.43 -12.50
CA SER A 557 -7.59 28.55 -11.34
C SER A 557 -6.87 29.15 -10.15
N ASP A 558 -7.62 29.38 -9.07
CA ASP A 558 -7.14 29.93 -7.81
C ASP A 558 -7.60 29.02 -6.66
N GLU A 559 -6.67 28.60 -5.80
CA GLU A 559 -6.96 27.62 -4.74
C GLU A 559 -6.39 28.08 -3.40
N GLY A 560 -7.23 28.04 -2.35
CA GLY A 560 -6.78 28.13 -0.97
C GLY A 560 -6.37 26.75 -0.48
N LEU A 561 -5.13 26.61 -0.03
CA LEU A 561 -4.54 25.32 0.36
C LEU A 561 -4.35 25.18 1.88
N GLY A 562 -4.07 26.26 2.60
CA GLY A 562 -3.88 26.24 4.05
C GLY A 562 -4.68 27.33 4.76
N ILE A 563 -5.16 27.04 5.98
CA ILE A 563 -5.87 28.00 6.83
C ILE A 563 -5.46 27.85 8.31
N ALA A 564 -5.31 28.97 9.02
CA ALA A 564 -5.03 29.01 10.46
C ALA A 564 -5.90 30.05 11.17
N TYR A 565 -6.18 29.81 12.45
CA TYR A 565 -6.85 30.75 13.33
C TYR A 565 -5.94 31.93 13.68
N ASP A 566 -6.45 33.16 13.57
CA ASP A 566 -5.69 34.39 13.84
C ASP A 566 -5.51 34.73 15.34
N GLY A 567 -6.12 33.98 16.26
CA GLY A 567 -6.14 34.31 17.70
C GLY A 567 -7.29 35.24 18.13
N ALA A 568 -8.09 35.76 17.21
CA ALA A 568 -9.14 36.76 17.43
C ALA A 568 -10.53 36.40 16.83
N GLY A 569 -10.65 35.30 16.08
CA GLY A 569 -11.88 34.84 15.45
C GLY A 569 -11.84 34.80 13.93
N GLY A 570 -10.77 35.31 13.32
CA GLY A 570 -10.52 35.34 11.89
C GLY A 570 -9.61 34.21 11.41
N ALA A 571 -9.36 34.21 10.11
CA ALA A 571 -8.59 33.22 9.38
C ALA A 571 -7.37 33.85 8.69
N LEU A 572 -6.22 33.21 8.81
CA LEU A 572 -5.05 33.40 7.96
C LEU A 572 -5.08 32.32 6.88
N VAL A 573 -4.98 32.67 5.60
CA VAL A 573 -5.14 31.73 4.48
C VAL A 573 -3.98 31.86 3.50
N THR A 574 -3.45 30.73 3.03
CA THR A 574 -2.46 30.68 1.94
C THR A 574 -2.90 29.75 0.82
N GLY A 575 -2.30 29.92 -0.34
CA GLY A 575 -2.59 29.12 -1.52
C GLY A 575 -1.83 29.66 -2.73
N HIS A 576 -2.41 29.44 -3.90
CA HIS A 576 -1.86 29.93 -5.16
C HIS A 576 -2.95 30.54 -6.05
N PHE A 577 -2.55 31.44 -6.95
CA PHE A 577 -3.43 32.09 -7.90
C PHE A 577 -2.78 32.24 -9.27
N CYS A 578 -3.58 32.33 -10.32
CA CYS A 578 -3.12 32.49 -11.71
C CYS A 578 -3.72 33.73 -12.36
N GLY A 579 -2.89 34.52 -13.04
CA GLY A 579 -3.31 35.74 -13.72
C GLY A 579 -3.76 36.81 -12.74
N ASP A 580 -4.73 37.62 -13.14
CA ASP A 580 -5.29 38.70 -12.31
C ASP A 580 -6.33 38.14 -11.31
N ALA A 581 -6.04 38.22 -10.02
CA ALA A 581 -6.92 37.75 -8.94
C ALA A 581 -7.26 38.86 -7.93
N SER A 582 -8.45 38.79 -7.34
CA SER A 582 -8.93 39.76 -6.34
C SER A 582 -9.10 39.13 -4.95
N PHE A 583 -8.63 39.85 -3.94
CA PHE A 583 -8.64 39.48 -2.52
C PHE A 583 -9.28 40.63 -1.72
N GLY A 584 -10.61 40.65 -1.65
CA GLY A 584 -11.34 41.78 -1.09
C GLY A 584 -11.12 43.06 -1.89
N SER A 585 -10.49 44.08 -1.28
CA SER A 585 -10.12 45.34 -1.96
C SER A 585 -8.76 45.32 -2.64
N SER A 586 -7.96 44.26 -2.44
CA SER A 586 -6.64 44.09 -3.03
C SER A 586 -6.73 43.27 -4.32
N SER A 587 -5.83 43.53 -5.27
CA SER A 587 -5.72 42.73 -6.50
C SER A 587 -4.24 42.53 -6.84
N PHE A 588 -3.92 41.33 -7.32
CA PHE A 588 -2.57 40.94 -7.73
C PHE A 588 -2.59 40.28 -9.11
N ALA A 589 -1.44 40.30 -9.78
CA ALA A 589 -1.21 39.60 -11.03
C ALA A 589 -0.05 38.62 -10.82
N SER A 590 -0.24 37.34 -11.15
CA SER A 590 0.84 36.34 -11.07
C SER A 590 1.97 36.70 -12.04
N ARG A 591 3.23 36.47 -11.64
CA ARG A 591 4.41 36.73 -12.47
C ARG A 591 4.76 35.50 -13.33
N GLY A 592 4.39 34.31 -12.87
CA GLY A 592 4.50 33.05 -13.59
C GLY A 592 3.14 32.43 -13.87
N VAL A 593 3.09 31.09 -13.90
CA VAL A 593 1.82 30.35 -14.01
C VAL A 593 1.03 30.47 -12.72
N PHE A 594 1.68 30.19 -11.58
CA PHE A 594 1.09 30.27 -10.26
C PHE A 594 2.03 31.02 -9.31
N ASP A 595 1.48 32.00 -8.57
CA ASP A 595 2.20 32.71 -7.50
C ASP A 595 1.50 32.43 -6.15
N VAL A 596 2.26 32.51 -5.05
CA VAL A 596 1.75 32.35 -3.68
C VAL A 596 0.92 33.56 -3.28
N PHE A 597 -0.20 33.35 -2.60
CA PHE A 597 -0.86 34.40 -1.81
C PHE A 597 -0.89 34.06 -0.31
N VAL A 598 -0.97 35.11 0.51
CA VAL A 598 -1.36 35.03 1.92
C VAL A 598 -2.38 36.12 2.19
N MET A 599 -3.50 35.80 2.83
CA MET A 599 -4.53 36.77 3.20
C MET A 599 -5.03 36.55 4.61
N HIS A 600 -5.65 37.59 5.17
CA HIS A 600 -6.39 37.51 6.41
C HIS A 600 -7.88 37.83 6.19
N VAL A 601 -8.73 37.05 6.85
CA VAL A 601 -10.18 37.19 6.87
C VAL A 601 -10.59 37.44 8.32
N THR A 602 -11.16 38.60 8.59
CA THR A 602 -11.66 38.95 9.93
C THR A 602 -12.79 38.01 10.39
N LYS A 603 -13.06 37.98 11.70
CA LYS A 603 -14.18 37.24 12.31
C LYS A 603 -15.56 37.47 11.66
N SER A 604 -15.76 38.62 11.01
CA SER A 604 -17.00 38.95 10.30
C SER A 604 -17.04 38.49 8.85
N GLY A 605 -16.01 37.80 8.36
CA GLY A 605 -15.89 37.42 6.96
C GLY A 605 -15.50 38.59 6.05
N ALA A 606 -14.60 39.48 6.48
CA ALA A 606 -14.05 40.53 5.61
C ALA A 606 -12.55 40.32 5.40
N ILE A 607 -12.09 40.34 4.15
CA ILE A 607 -10.66 40.29 3.79
C ILE A 607 -10.07 41.70 3.97
N ASP A 608 -9.21 41.89 4.96
CA ASP A 608 -8.64 43.20 5.32
C ASP A 608 -7.22 43.42 4.78
N TRP A 609 -6.42 42.36 4.62
CA TRP A 609 -5.14 42.40 3.91
C TRP A 609 -4.84 41.13 3.14
N ALA A 610 -4.00 41.26 2.10
CA ALA A 610 -3.44 40.17 1.32
C ALA A 610 -2.06 40.54 0.78
N VAL A 611 -1.19 39.56 0.56
CA VAL A 611 0.15 39.68 -0.04
C VAL A 611 0.42 38.56 -1.03
N GLN A 612 1.42 38.77 -1.89
CA GLN A 612 1.90 37.77 -2.85
C GLN A 612 3.41 37.51 -2.72
N ALA A 613 3.84 36.30 -3.07
CA ALA A 613 5.24 35.92 -3.25
C ALA A 613 5.38 35.00 -4.47
N GLY A 614 6.44 35.17 -5.27
CA GLY A 614 6.62 34.39 -6.51
C GLY A 614 7.58 34.99 -7.52
N GLY A 615 7.77 34.29 -8.63
CA GLY A 615 8.69 34.55 -9.72
C GLY A 615 8.09 34.22 -11.09
N ASP A 616 8.93 33.96 -12.09
CA ASP A 616 8.46 33.73 -13.48
C ASP A 616 7.95 32.28 -13.73
N LEU A 617 8.01 31.40 -12.73
CA LEU A 617 7.67 29.98 -12.81
C LEU A 617 6.63 29.61 -11.72
N ASP A 618 6.50 28.33 -11.40
CA ASP A 618 5.49 27.85 -10.45
C ASP A 618 5.92 28.08 -8.99
N ASP A 619 5.10 28.82 -8.24
CA ASP A 619 5.24 29.03 -6.80
C ASP A 619 3.89 28.80 -6.09
N LYS A 620 3.87 27.92 -5.08
CA LYS A 620 2.63 27.56 -4.37
C LYS A 620 2.81 27.57 -2.86
N GLY A 621 1.94 28.29 -2.15
CA GLY A 621 1.78 28.18 -0.71
C GLY A 621 0.92 26.96 -0.37
N HIS A 622 1.33 26.16 0.61
CA HIS A 622 0.65 24.92 0.99
C HIS A 622 0.11 24.96 2.42
N GLY A 623 0.98 25.22 3.40
CA GLY A 623 0.63 25.24 4.82
C GLY A 623 0.77 26.63 5.44
N ILE A 624 -0.06 26.94 6.43
CA ILE A 624 0.00 28.18 7.20
C ILE A 624 -0.28 27.92 8.68
N ALA A 625 0.50 28.56 9.56
CA ALA A 625 0.31 28.54 11.02
C ALA A 625 0.30 29.98 11.55
N HIS A 626 -0.40 30.22 12.66
CA HIS A 626 -0.33 31.48 13.39
C HIS A 626 0.97 31.59 14.19
N ASP A 627 1.60 32.76 14.22
CA ASP A 627 2.93 32.97 14.84
C ASP A 627 2.91 33.27 16.35
N GLY A 628 1.73 33.30 16.99
CA GLY A 628 1.56 33.70 18.39
C GLY A 628 1.33 35.20 18.60
N ALA A 629 1.51 36.04 17.58
CA ALA A 629 1.46 37.50 17.62
C ALA A 629 0.46 38.12 16.61
N GLY A 630 -0.39 37.30 15.98
CA GLY A 630 -1.39 37.70 14.98
C GLY A 630 -0.87 37.66 13.54
N GLY A 631 0.39 37.26 13.32
CA GLY A 631 0.97 37.02 12.01
C GLY A 631 0.91 35.55 11.60
N SER A 632 1.58 35.21 10.51
CA SER A 632 1.61 33.86 9.96
C SER A 632 3.00 33.36 9.62
N LEU A 633 3.17 32.04 9.77
CA LEU A 633 4.27 31.25 9.25
C LEU A 633 3.72 30.45 8.08
N VAL A 634 4.34 30.55 6.90
CA VAL A 634 3.83 29.97 5.66
C VAL A 634 4.89 29.08 5.03
N THR A 635 4.49 27.88 4.61
CA THR A 635 5.35 26.95 3.88
C THR A 635 4.79 26.63 2.51
N GLY A 636 5.65 26.29 1.57
CA GLY A 636 5.26 25.88 0.23
C GLY A 636 6.45 25.49 -0.61
N TYR A 637 6.27 25.42 -1.93
CA TYR A 637 7.36 25.18 -2.87
C TYR A 637 7.40 26.23 -3.97
N PHE A 638 8.57 26.41 -4.57
CA PHE A 638 8.80 27.46 -5.55
C PHE A 638 9.85 27.01 -6.59
N GLN A 639 9.81 27.61 -7.79
CA GLN A 639 10.69 27.26 -8.90
C GLN A 639 11.42 28.50 -9.45
N GLY A 640 12.70 28.33 -9.78
CA GLY A 640 13.50 29.42 -10.34
C GLY A 640 13.77 30.53 -9.32
N ALA A 641 13.89 31.77 -9.80
CA ALA A 641 14.13 32.94 -8.96
C ALA A 641 12.80 33.59 -8.55
N SER A 642 12.54 33.64 -7.24
CA SER A 642 11.25 34.11 -6.69
C SER A 642 11.46 35.16 -5.60
N SER A 643 10.52 36.10 -5.50
CA SER A 643 10.56 37.23 -4.56
C SER A 643 9.59 37.01 -3.40
N PHE A 644 10.10 37.16 -2.17
CA PHE A 644 9.37 37.07 -0.91
C PHE A 644 9.50 38.42 -0.18
N GLY A 645 8.68 39.39 -0.60
CA GLY A 645 8.82 40.77 -0.14
C GLY A 645 10.18 41.35 -0.54
N SER A 646 11.03 41.66 0.46
CA SER A 646 12.40 42.16 0.22
C SER A 646 13.47 41.06 0.09
N THR A 647 13.10 39.80 0.38
CA THR A 647 13.99 38.64 0.27
C THR A 647 13.86 38.02 -1.12
N SER A 648 14.98 37.64 -1.74
CA SER A 648 14.98 36.93 -3.03
C SER A 648 15.64 35.57 -2.85
N LEU A 649 14.93 34.51 -3.26
CA LEU A 649 15.38 33.13 -3.18
C LEU A 649 15.50 32.55 -4.60
N THR A 650 16.26 31.47 -4.75
CA THR A 650 16.43 30.82 -6.05
C THR A 650 16.50 29.32 -5.84
N SER A 651 15.50 28.62 -6.37
CA SER A 651 15.44 27.16 -6.30
C SER A 651 16.62 26.56 -7.05
N ARG A 652 17.25 25.55 -6.44
CA ARG A 652 18.43 24.86 -6.97
C ARG A 652 18.13 23.43 -7.44
N GLY A 653 16.86 23.12 -7.72
CA GLY A 653 16.36 21.86 -8.26
C GLY A 653 15.17 22.08 -9.22
N MET A 654 14.23 21.13 -9.28
CA MET A 654 12.94 21.35 -9.96
C MET A 654 12.00 22.18 -9.09
N TYR A 655 11.94 21.88 -7.79
CA TYR A 655 11.18 22.61 -6.78
C TYR A 655 11.97 22.62 -5.46
N ASP A 656 12.05 23.79 -4.81
CA ASP A 656 12.58 23.93 -3.45
C ASP A 656 11.45 24.35 -2.50
N ALA A 657 11.51 23.90 -1.24
CA ALA A 657 10.60 24.37 -0.21
C ALA A 657 11.00 25.77 0.27
N PHE A 658 10.02 26.57 0.66
CA PHE A 658 10.25 27.81 1.39
C PHE A 658 9.49 27.79 2.71
N VAL A 659 10.01 28.53 3.69
CA VAL A 659 9.28 28.99 4.87
C VAL A 659 9.41 30.50 4.93
N MET A 660 8.31 31.21 5.09
CA MET A 660 8.31 32.65 5.29
C MET A 660 7.45 33.06 6.48
N HIS A 661 7.77 34.22 7.05
CA HIS A 661 6.95 34.86 8.08
C HIS A 661 6.30 36.12 7.52
N VAL A 662 5.01 36.28 7.82
CA VAL A 662 4.20 37.45 7.49
C VAL A 662 3.67 38.06 8.78
N ALA A 663 4.06 39.28 9.11
CA ALA A 663 3.56 39.99 10.28
C ALA A 663 2.06 40.26 10.20
N ALA A 664 1.42 40.52 11.35
CA ALA A 664 -0.01 40.86 11.46
C ALA A 664 -0.45 42.06 10.59
N SER A 665 0.48 42.90 10.14
CA SER A 665 0.23 44.01 9.21
C SER A 665 0.20 43.59 7.73
N GLY A 666 0.47 42.32 7.42
CA GLY A 666 0.71 41.83 6.07
C GLY A 666 2.11 42.15 5.51
N ALA A 667 3.13 42.34 6.36
CA ALA A 667 4.51 42.55 5.89
C ALA A 667 5.29 41.24 5.91
N ILE A 668 6.05 40.91 4.85
CA ILE A 668 6.91 39.71 4.83
C ILE A 668 8.27 40.07 5.44
N ASP A 669 8.58 39.49 6.61
CA ASP A 669 9.75 39.85 7.41
C ASP A 669 11.00 39.08 6.98
N TRP A 670 10.86 37.76 6.79
CA TRP A 670 11.93 36.88 6.32
C TRP A 670 11.37 35.72 5.51
N ALA A 671 12.22 35.16 4.65
CA ALA A 671 11.98 33.91 3.96
C ALA A 671 13.27 33.08 3.92
N VAL A 672 13.14 31.78 4.15
CA VAL A 672 14.22 30.80 4.06
C VAL A 672 13.80 29.68 3.13
N GLN A 673 14.76 29.08 2.43
CA GLN A 673 14.54 27.90 1.60
C GLN A 673 15.08 26.65 2.29
N ALA A 674 14.56 25.50 1.89
CA ALA A 674 15.19 24.19 1.95
C ALA A 674 15.05 23.62 0.54
N GLY A 675 15.94 22.78 0.01
CA GLY A 675 15.83 22.47 -1.42
C GLY A 675 16.87 21.60 -2.07
N GLY A 676 16.69 21.31 -3.36
CA GLY A 676 17.55 20.41 -4.11
C GLY A 676 18.92 21.01 -4.48
N VAL A 677 19.93 20.16 -4.70
CA VAL A 677 21.14 20.55 -5.47
C VAL A 677 20.92 20.25 -6.95
N ARG A 678 21.61 20.99 -7.84
CA ARG A 678 21.44 20.93 -9.30
C ARG A 678 21.37 19.47 -9.80
N GLY A 679 20.19 18.99 -10.23
CA GLY A 679 20.09 17.61 -10.71
C GLY A 679 18.71 16.94 -10.73
N GLY A 680 17.60 17.69 -10.69
CA GLY A 680 16.26 17.08 -10.79
C GLY A 680 15.60 16.68 -9.45
N ALA A 681 16.25 16.94 -8.31
CA ALA A 681 15.64 16.80 -6.99
C ALA A 681 14.43 17.74 -6.82
N ALA A 682 13.36 17.24 -6.21
CA ALA A 682 12.14 17.99 -5.91
C ALA A 682 11.81 17.88 -4.41
N LEU A 683 11.65 19.03 -3.75
CA LEU A 683 11.26 19.14 -2.36
C LEU A 683 9.95 19.94 -2.28
N GLY A 684 8.93 19.36 -1.66
CA GLY A 684 7.66 20.01 -1.36
C GLY A 684 7.36 19.94 0.13
N SER A 685 7.09 21.10 0.75
CA SER A 685 6.51 21.15 2.10
C SER A 685 4.99 21.18 2.01
N TYR A 686 4.33 20.36 2.82
CA TYR A 686 2.86 20.21 2.77
C TYR A 686 2.15 20.87 3.96
N ASP A 687 2.77 20.89 5.15
CA ASP A 687 2.14 21.45 6.34
C ASP A 687 3.15 22.06 7.32
N ILE A 688 2.67 22.98 8.16
CA ILE A 688 3.46 23.80 9.11
C ILE A 688 2.69 24.01 10.42
N ALA A 689 3.39 23.89 11.54
CA ALA A 689 2.86 24.15 12.88
C ALA A 689 3.72 25.18 13.62
N TYR A 690 3.07 25.96 14.49
CA TYR A 690 3.73 26.89 15.41
C TYR A 690 4.41 26.11 16.55
N ASP A 691 5.68 26.42 16.83
CA ASP A 691 6.49 25.73 17.85
C ASP A 691 6.20 26.18 19.31
N GLY A 692 5.33 27.17 19.52
CA GLY A 692 5.09 27.76 20.84
C GLY A 692 6.03 28.91 21.24
N ALA A 693 7.10 29.16 20.48
CA ALA A 693 8.18 30.11 20.79
C ALA A 693 8.48 31.13 19.66
N GLY A 694 7.70 31.15 18.58
CA GLY A 694 7.87 32.08 17.44
C GLY A 694 8.37 31.40 16.16
N GLY A 695 8.76 30.13 16.23
CA GLY A 695 9.30 29.33 15.15
C GLY A 695 8.26 28.40 14.52
N ALA A 696 8.73 27.65 13.52
CA ALA A 696 7.91 26.75 12.72
C ALA A 696 8.43 25.32 12.75
N LEU A 697 7.53 24.36 12.87
CA LEU A 697 7.75 22.95 12.59
C LEU A 697 7.13 22.65 11.22
N VAL A 698 7.87 22.07 10.29
CA VAL A 698 7.42 21.87 8.90
C VAL A 698 7.62 20.42 8.48
N THR A 699 6.62 19.84 7.82
CA THR A 699 6.71 18.50 7.21
C THR A 699 6.55 18.57 5.70
N GLY A 700 7.08 17.56 5.02
CA GLY A 700 6.87 17.41 3.58
C GLY A 700 7.49 16.15 3.02
N GLY A 701 7.68 16.13 1.70
CA GLY A 701 8.35 15.06 0.97
C GLY A 701 9.50 15.60 0.12
N PHE A 702 10.57 14.83 -0.04
CA PHE A 702 11.70 15.22 -0.87
C PHE A 702 12.28 14.04 -1.64
N SER A 703 12.76 14.30 -2.85
CA SER A 703 13.47 13.33 -3.69
C SER A 703 14.91 13.77 -3.92
N GLY A 704 15.81 12.81 -4.08
CA GLY A 704 17.24 13.09 -4.22
C GLY A 704 17.84 13.80 -3.00
N ASP A 705 18.82 14.66 -3.24
CA ASP A 705 19.49 15.45 -2.21
C ASP A 705 18.73 16.74 -1.94
N ALA A 706 18.36 16.97 -0.67
CA ALA A 706 17.75 18.20 -0.21
C ALA A 706 18.49 18.77 1.01
N TRP A 707 18.79 20.06 0.98
CA TRP A 707 19.43 20.77 2.09
C TRP A 707 18.39 21.47 2.98
N PHE A 708 18.67 21.48 4.28
CA PHE A 708 17.87 22.00 5.37
C PHE A 708 18.78 22.79 6.30
N GLY A 709 18.95 24.08 6.00
CA GLY A 709 19.91 24.94 6.69
C GLY A 709 21.35 24.46 6.47
N SER A 710 21.94 23.86 7.51
CA SER A 710 23.30 23.30 7.45
C SER A 710 23.37 21.80 7.18
N LYS A 711 22.23 21.09 7.25
CA LYS A 711 22.16 19.63 7.03
C LYS A 711 21.69 19.34 5.61
N THR A 712 22.17 18.27 5.01
CA THR A 712 21.65 17.73 3.75
C THR A 712 21.18 16.32 4.00
N PHE A 713 20.00 15.98 3.48
CA PHE A 713 19.45 14.63 3.49
C PHE A 713 19.33 14.09 2.08
N HIS A 714 19.41 12.76 1.96
CA HIS A 714 19.25 12.03 0.71
C HIS A 714 18.06 11.10 0.83
N SER A 715 17.06 11.25 -0.05
CA SER A 715 15.89 10.36 -0.09
C SER A 715 16.32 8.91 -0.33
N ARG A 716 15.82 7.97 0.49
CA ARG A 716 16.10 6.53 0.42
C ARG A 716 15.27 5.82 -0.65
N GLY A 717 14.25 6.49 -1.17
CA GLY A 717 13.32 6.02 -2.19
C GLY A 717 12.93 7.13 -3.17
N GLU A 718 11.73 7.01 -3.77
CA GLU A 718 11.22 8.03 -4.69
C GLU A 718 11.01 9.37 -3.99
N HIS A 719 10.40 9.34 -2.80
CA HIS A 719 10.31 10.47 -1.89
C HIS A 719 10.42 9.96 -0.46
N ASP A 720 11.08 10.73 0.39
CA ASP A 720 11.08 10.52 1.83
C ASP A 720 10.43 11.68 2.58
N ALA A 721 9.79 11.36 3.71
CA ALA A 721 9.23 12.36 4.58
C ALA A 721 10.34 13.10 5.32
N PHE A 722 10.17 14.39 5.54
CA PHE A 722 11.03 15.17 6.44
C PHE A 722 10.20 15.88 7.50
N VAL A 723 10.85 16.19 8.62
CA VAL A 723 10.39 17.24 9.54
C VAL A 723 11.57 18.18 9.81
N MET A 724 11.34 19.49 9.73
CA MET A 724 12.33 20.51 10.08
C MET A 724 11.77 21.53 11.03
N HIS A 725 12.67 22.20 11.74
CA HIS A 725 12.36 23.36 12.56
C HIS A 725 13.05 24.61 12.03
N VAL A 726 12.31 25.71 12.04
CA VAL A 726 12.77 27.04 11.68
C VAL A 726 12.61 27.95 12.88
N THR A 727 13.71 28.51 13.35
CA THR A 727 13.72 29.47 14.47
C THR A 727 12.91 30.73 14.14
N PRO A 728 12.50 31.52 15.15
CA PRO A 728 11.81 32.80 14.93
C PRO A 728 12.56 33.81 14.05
N SER A 729 13.88 33.64 13.92
CA SER A 729 14.74 34.46 13.05
C SER A 729 14.87 33.95 11.61
N GLY A 730 14.17 32.87 11.24
CA GLY A 730 14.23 32.28 9.89
C GLY A 730 15.44 31.37 9.63
N ALA A 731 16.11 30.87 10.67
CA ALA A 731 17.19 29.89 10.52
C ALA A 731 16.68 28.46 10.77
N ILE A 732 17.01 27.53 9.86
CA ILE A 732 16.76 26.09 10.05
C ILE A 732 17.87 25.53 10.95
N ASP A 733 17.52 25.16 12.18
CA ASP A 733 18.46 24.69 13.21
C ASP A 733 18.53 23.15 13.29
N TRP A 734 17.41 22.47 13.04
CA TRP A 734 17.38 21.02 12.89
C TRP A 734 16.37 20.56 11.84
N ALA A 735 16.65 19.40 11.27
CA ALA A 735 15.75 18.66 10.41
C ALA A 735 16.02 17.16 10.60
N ILE A 736 15.04 16.34 10.23
CA ILE A 736 15.05 14.87 10.25
C ILE A 736 14.41 14.32 8.99
N GLN A 737 14.73 13.07 8.68
CA GLN A 737 14.17 12.30 7.57
C GLN A 737 13.56 11.00 8.10
N ALA A 738 12.40 10.62 7.55
CA ALA A 738 11.72 9.37 7.80
C ALA A 738 11.24 8.77 6.48
N GLY A 739 11.42 7.48 6.27
CA GLY A 739 11.16 6.85 4.99
C GLY A 739 12.10 5.68 4.69
N GLY A 740 11.90 5.08 3.54
CA GLY A 740 12.49 3.83 3.08
C GLY A 740 12.63 3.82 1.57
N THR A 741 12.57 2.64 0.96
CA THR A 741 12.93 2.50 -0.47
C THR A 741 11.81 2.86 -1.45
N ALA A 742 10.65 3.26 -0.94
CA ALA A 742 9.47 3.55 -1.75
C ALA A 742 9.05 5.02 -1.56
N ASN A 743 7.76 5.32 -1.65
CA ASN A 743 7.23 6.67 -1.60
C ASN A 743 6.67 6.94 -0.20
N ASP A 744 7.34 7.84 0.53
CA ASP A 744 7.04 8.19 1.91
C ASP A 744 6.95 9.71 2.03
N ILE A 745 5.80 10.22 2.43
CA ILE A 745 5.52 11.67 2.40
C ILE A 745 4.81 12.04 3.69
N GLY A 746 5.32 13.07 4.38
CA GLY A 746 4.61 13.70 5.49
C GLY A 746 3.60 14.73 4.99
N TYR A 747 2.33 14.57 5.36
CA TYR A 747 1.22 15.41 4.92
C TYR A 747 0.70 16.36 6.00
N GLY A 748 0.82 16.01 7.28
CA GLY A 748 0.31 16.81 8.39
C GLY A 748 1.29 16.90 9.56
N ILE A 749 1.32 18.03 10.26
CA ILE A 749 2.17 18.26 11.43
C ILE A 749 1.46 19.08 12.51
N ALA A 750 1.66 18.71 13.78
CA ALA A 750 1.14 19.43 14.94
C ALA A 750 2.22 19.56 16.02
N HIS A 751 2.17 20.64 16.81
CA HIS A 751 3.05 20.82 17.96
C HIS A 751 2.59 19.96 19.15
N ASP A 752 3.54 19.34 19.87
CA ASP A 752 3.26 18.42 20.99
C ASP A 752 3.05 19.12 22.35
N GLY A 753 3.20 20.44 22.42
CA GLY A 753 3.12 21.23 23.65
C GLY A 753 4.43 21.32 24.46
N ALA A 754 5.46 20.55 24.09
CA ALA A 754 6.78 20.50 24.72
C ALA A 754 7.93 20.98 23.80
N GLY A 755 7.61 21.51 22.61
CA GLY A 755 8.55 21.98 21.60
C GLY A 755 8.89 20.95 20.51
N GLY A 756 8.29 19.76 20.56
CA GLY A 756 8.38 18.71 19.56
C GLY A 756 7.22 18.72 18.55
N ALA A 757 7.22 17.74 17.64
CA ALA A 757 6.25 17.61 16.57
C ALA A 757 5.60 16.23 16.55
N LEU A 758 4.30 16.19 16.25
CA LEU A 758 3.57 15.03 15.80
C LEU A 758 3.34 15.17 14.30
N ALA A 759 3.80 14.20 13.51
CA ALA A 759 3.65 14.24 12.06
C ALA A 759 2.92 13.00 11.55
N THR A 760 2.10 13.18 10.52
CA THR A 760 1.40 12.11 9.82
C THR A 760 1.68 12.14 8.33
N GLY A 761 1.58 10.98 7.71
CA GLY A 761 1.80 10.86 6.29
C GLY A 761 1.44 9.50 5.75
N GLY A 762 1.73 9.29 4.47
CA GLY A 762 1.66 8.00 3.82
C GLY A 762 3.05 7.41 3.65
N PHE A 763 3.18 6.09 3.82
CA PHE A 763 4.40 5.36 3.52
C PHE A 763 4.09 4.05 2.81
N SER A 764 5.03 3.59 1.99
CA SER A 764 4.90 2.35 1.21
C SER A 764 6.11 1.45 1.40
N GLY A 765 5.92 0.13 1.39
CA GLY A 765 6.99 -0.81 1.71
C GLY A 765 7.55 -0.64 3.13
N ALA A 766 8.83 -1.00 3.32
CA ALA A 766 9.51 -0.85 4.60
C ALA A 766 10.08 0.57 4.74
N ALA A 767 9.72 1.27 5.81
CA ALA A 767 10.17 2.63 6.10
C ALA A 767 10.73 2.73 7.52
N TRP A 768 11.73 3.59 7.71
CA TRP A 768 12.40 3.78 9.00
C TRP A 768 12.11 5.16 9.58
N PHE A 769 11.69 5.14 10.84
CA PHE A 769 11.37 6.28 11.69
C PHE A 769 12.33 6.25 12.89
N GLY A 770 13.53 6.77 12.69
CA GLY A 770 14.62 6.65 13.68
C GLY A 770 15.06 5.19 13.83
N SER A 771 15.00 4.65 15.05
CA SER A 771 15.29 3.24 15.33
C SER A 771 14.13 2.29 15.05
N THR A 772 12.92 2.82 14.79
CA THR A 772 11.71 2.04 14.59
C THR A 772 11.49 1.80 13.10
N SER A 773 11.34 0.53 12.70
CA SER A 773 10.95 0.16 11.34
C SER A 773 9.47 -0.17 11.28
N LEU A 774 8.73 0.48 10.37
CA LEU A 774 7.34 0.15 10.07
C LEU A 774 7.27 -0.48 8.67
N LEU A 775 6.27 -1.32 8.45
CA LEU A 775 6.10 -2.02 7.18
C LEU A 775 4.68 -1.84 6.67
N SER A 776 4.54 -1.04 5.62
CA SER A 776 3.29 -0.88 4.89
C SER A 776 3.02 -2.16 4.10
N ARG A 777 1.88 -2.81 4.37
CA ARG A 777 1.51 -4.11 3.77
C ARG A 777 0.51 -3.99 2.63
N GLY A 778 0.06 -2.76 2.33
CA GLY A 778 -0.82 -2.37 1.22
C GLY A 778 -0.13 -1.45 0.21
N MET A 779 -0.90 -0.67 -0.57
CA MET A 779 -0.32 0.27 -1.54
C MET A 779 0.40 1.45 -0.85
N VAL A 780 -0.29 2.04 0.13
CA VAL A 780 0.21 3.10 1.02
C VAL A 780 -0.53 2.89 2.34
N ASP A 781 0.21 2.91 3.46
CA ASP A 781 -0.34 2.89 4.81
C ASP A 781 -0.06 4.25 5.47
N ALA A 782 -0.85 4.61 6.47
CA ALA A 782 -0.63 5.84 7.21
C ALA A 782 0.40 5.62 8.32
N PHE A 783 1.29 6.60 8.53
CA PHE A 783 2.11 6.66 9.73
C PHE A 783 1.71 7.83 10.62
N VAL A 784 1.95 7.66 11.91
CA VAL A 784 1.99 8.72 12.92
C VAL A 784 3.35 8.63 13.59
N MET A 785 4.13 9.71 13.58
CA MET A 785 5.41 9.79 14.26
C MET A 785 5.47 10.97 15.23
N HIS A 786 6.21 10.78 16.31
CA HIS A 786 6.55 11.86 17.25
C HIS A 786 8.04 12.17 17.13
N VAL A 787 8.36 13.45 17.09
CA VAL A 787 9.70 14.01 17.03
C VAL A 787 9.86 14.92 18.24
N THR A 788 10.81 14.60 19.10
CA THR A 788 11.13 15.42 20.27
C THR A 788 11.64 16.81 19.88
N ALA A 789 11.60 17.78 20.80
CA ALA A 789 12.16 19.13 20.60
C ALA A 789 13.65 19.16 20.21
N SER A 790 14.39 18.07 20.45
CA SER A 790 15.79 17.89 20.02
C SER A 790 15.96 17.31 18.61
N GLY A 791 14.86 17.00 17.90
CA GLY A 791 14.90 16.39 16.58
C GLY A 791 15.20 14.88 16.59
N ALA A 792 14.78 14.15 17.64
CA ALA A 792 14.87 12.69 17.69
C ALA A 792 13.47 12.05 17.60
N ILE A 793 13.34 10.97 16.84
CA ILE A 793 12.11 10.18 16.73
C ILE A 793 12.07 9.15 17.86
N ASP A 794 11.05 9.19 18.70
CA ASP A 794 10.85 8.29 19.85
C ASP A 794 9.59 7.43 19.73
N VAL A 795 8.58 7.86 18.96
CA VAL A 795 7.37 7.09 18.65
C VAL A 795 7.15 7.06 17.15
N ALA A 796 6.84 5.88 16.62
CA ALA A 796 6.33 5.70 15.28
C ALA A 796 5.29 4.58 15.28
N VAL A 797 4.10 4.88 14.79
CA VAL A 797 2.93 3.98 14.76
C VAL A 797 2.39 3.94 13.33
N GLN A 798 1.96 2.76 12.92
CA GLN A 798 1.28 2.53 11.65
C GLN A 798 -0.23 2.44 11.87
N ALA A 799 -1.00 3.14 11.04
CA ALA A 799 -2.42 2.94 10.85
C ALA A 799 -2.65 2.37 9.46
N GLY A 800 -3.05 1.11 9.43
CA GLY A 800 -2.92 0.19 8.30
C GLY A 800 -2.83 -1.22 8.84
N ASP A 801 -2.58 -2.22 8.00
CA ASP A 801 -2.69 -3.63 8.40
C ASP A 801 -1.66 -4.03 9.48
N ASN A 802 -2.06 -3.94 10.75
CA ASN A 802 -1.30 -4.44 11.90
C ASN A 802 -1.48 -5.95 12.06
N ALA A 803 -0.36 -6.68 12.10
CA ALA A 803 -0.35 -8.04 12.60
C ALA A 803 -0.38 -8.02 14.15
N LEU A 804 -1.50 -8.51 14.71
CA LEU A 804 -1.69 -9.15 16.03
C LEU A 804 -2.14 -8.30 17.23
N LEU A 805 -3.40 -8.52 17.66
CA LEU A 805 -3.77 -8.95 19.04
C LEU A 805 -5.29 -9.18 19.12
N ASP A 806 -5.74 -10.43 19.08
CA ASP A 806 -7.04 -10.81 19.65
C ASP A 806 -6.84 -11.99 20.59
N ILE A 807 -6.55 -11.65 21.85
CA ILE A 807 -6.61 -12.54 23.00
C ILE A 807 -7.85 -12.11 23.78
N SER A 808 -8.96 -12.87 23.66
CA SER A 808 -9.96 -13.21 24.70
C SER A 808 -11.23 -13.76 24.02
N PHE A 809 -11.56 -15.06 24.10
CA PHE A 809 -12.39 -15.59 25.18
C PHE A 809 -12.32 -17.13 25.28
N THR A 810 -12.40 -17.64 26.52
CA THR A 810 -12.47 -19.07 26.87
C THR A 810 -13.88 -19.67 26.71
N VAL A 811 -13.92 -20.98 26.44
CA VAL A 811 -14.92 -22.06 26.76
C VAL A 811 -15.41 -22.74 25.45
N CYS A 812 -15.20 -24.02 25.09
CA CYS A 812 -14.93 -25.29 25.80
C CYS A 812 -14.34 -26.37 24.82
N LYS A 813 -13.24 -27.07 25.22
CA LYS A 813 -13.03 -28.56 25.32
C LYS A 813 -13.62 -29.50 24.22
N LEU A 814 -12.98 -30.57 23.70
CA LEU A 814 -12.05 -31.58 24.23
C LEU A 814 -11.58 -32.53 23.09
N SER A 815 -10.31 -32.93 23.06
CA SER A 815 -9.74 -34.31 22.92
C SER A 815 -8.27 -34.15 22.46
N ASP A 816 -7.21 -34.74 23.02
CA ASP A 816 -7.01 -36.00 23.72
C ASP A 816 -5.72 -36.00 24.58
N PHE A 817 -5.65 -37.00 25.50
CA PHE A 817 -4.53 -37.53 26.31
C PHE A 817 -4.03 -36.69 27.52
N GLY A 818 -4.01 -37.19 28.76
CA GLY A 818 -4.38 -38.49 29.31
C GLY A 818 -3.95 -38.63 30.78
N LEU A 819 -4.76 -39.37 31.55
CA LEU A 819 -4.52 -40.05 32.84
C LEU A 819 -4.53 -39.24 34.16
N ALA A 820 -5.62 -39.34 34.93
CA ALA A 820 -5.73 -40.31 36.03
C ALA A 820 -7.12 -40.28 36.72
N SER A 821 -7.60 -41.49 37.05
CA SER A 821 -8.78 -41.94 37.81
C SER A 821 -9.48 -40.99 38.79
N LEU A 822 -10.83 -40.94 38.71
CA LEU A 822 -11.75 -41.00 39.87
C LEU A 822 -13.19 -41.28 39.42
N SER A 823 -13.80 -42.33 39.98
CA SER A 823 -15.17 -42.80 39.75
C SER A 823 -16.18 -42.14 40.71
N LEU A 824 -17.39 -41.78 40.24
CA LEU A 824 -18.67 -41.67 40.98
C LEU A 824 -19.80 -41.34 39.97
N ASN A 825 -20.68 -42.28 39.61
CA ASN A 825 -22.03 -42.63 40.15
C ASN A 825 -23.20 -42.06 39.31
N GLN A 826 -24.10 -42.96 38.89
CA GLN A 826 -25.25 -42.82 37.98
C GLN A 826 -26.40 -41.87 38.43
N ASP A 827 -26.44 -41.39 39.67
CA ASP A 827 -27.53 -40.51 40.15
C ASP A 827 -27.44 -39.07 39.61
N SER A 828 -26.25 -38.63 39.17
CA SER A 828 -26.06 -37.30 38.57
C SER A 828 -26.50 -37.24 37.11
N ILE A 829 -26.57 -38.38 36.42
CA ILE A 829 -27.00 -38.50 35.01
C ILE A 829 -28.54 -38.48 34.90
N ALA A 830 -29.25 -38.99 35.91
CA ALA A 830 -30.72 -38.99 35.94
C ALA A 830 -31.32 -37.59 36.20
N LYS A 831 -30.65 -36.73 36.97
CA LYS A 831 -31.12 -35.36 37.25
C LYS A 831 -30.91 -34.39 36.08
N LEU A 832 -29.92 -34.65 35.21
CA LEU A 832 -29.66 -33.87 34.00
C LEU A 832 -30.62 -34.19 32.85
N ARG A 833 -31.15 -35.42 32.77
CA ARG A 833 -32.22 -35.77 31.78
C ARG A 833 -33.56 -35.11 32.11
N ALA A 834 -33.90 -34.93 33.39
CA ALA A 834 -35.15 -34.28 33.81
C ALA A 834 -35.19 -32.76 33.55
N SER A 835 -34.04 -32.08 33.46
CA SER A 835 -33.97 -30.65 33.10
C SER A 835 -34.01 -30.41 31.59
N LEU A 836 -33.67 -31.40 30.77
CA LEU A 836 -33.71 -31.30 29.30
C LEU A 836 -35.13 -31.52 28.75
N ASP A 837 -35.92 -32.38 29.39
CA ASP A 837 -37.33 -32.62 29.03
C ASP A 837 -38.25 -31.44 29.43
N GLY A 838 -37.83 -30.58 30.37
CA GLY A 838 -38.53 -29.34 30.72
C GLY A 838 -38.33 -28.20 29.71
N ALA A 839 -37.14 -28.12 29.10
CA ALA A 839 -36.82 -27.09 28.09
C ALA A 839 -37.46 -27.38 26.71
N LEU A 840 -37.87 -28.63 26.46
CA LEU A 840 -38.58 -29.03 25.23
C LEU A 840 -40.11 -28.77 25.28
N ALA A 841 -40.66 -28.42 26.45
CA ALA A 841 -42.09 -28.09 26.61
C ALA A 841 -42.42 -26.60 26.38
N GLU A 842 -41.44 -25.69 26.47
CA GLU A 842 -41.63 -24.24 26.25
C GLU A 842 -41.48 -23.80 24.78
N SER A 843 -41.07 -24.69 23.88
CA SER A 843 -41.02 -24.43 22.43
C SER A 843 -42.37 -24.61 21.70
N ALA A 844 -43.42 -25.08 22.39
CA ALA A 844 -44.70 -25.41 21.76
C ALA A 844 -45.71 -24.24 21.75
N THR A 845 -45.56 -23.25 22.63
CA THR A 845 -46.47 -22.08 22.73
C THR A 845 -46.04 -20.88 21.88
N ALA A 846 -44.81 -20.86 21.35
CA ALA A 846 -44.36 -19.83 20.40
C ALA A 846 -44.80 -20.08 18.93
N ARG A 847 -45.24 -21.30 18.60
CA ARG A 847 -45.66 -21.70 17.24
C ARG A 847 -47.12 -21.41 16.89
N GLU A 848 -47.91 -20.92 17.84
CA GLU A 848 -49.32 -20.52 17.63
C GLU A 848 -49.53 -19.01 17.60
N ALA A 849 -48.62 -18.22 18.19
CA ALA A 849 -48.62 -16.76 18.06
C ALA A 849 -48.14 -16.28 16.67
N SER A 850 -47.19 -17.00 16.05
CA SER A 850 -46.69 -16.68 14.71
C SER A 850 -47.71 -16.92 13.59
N ARG A 851 -48.65 -17.86 13.78
CA ARG A 851 -49.67 -18.21 12.76
C ARG A 851 -50.88 -17.28 12.76
N ARG A 852 -51.09 -16.48 13.80
CA ARG A 852 -52.14 -15.44 13.81
C ARG A 852 -51.69 -14.12 13.19
N ALA A 853 -50.39 -13.82 13.20
CA ALA A 853 -49.84 -12.64 12.54
C ALA A 853 -49.79 -12.75 11.00
N GLU A 854 -49.79 -13.96 10.45
CA GLU A 854 -49.77 -14.20 9.00
C GLU A 854 -51.16 -14.04 8.33
N HIS A 855 -52.25 -14.17 9.08
CA HIS A 855 -53.60 -14.17 8.49
C HIS A 855 -54.28 -12.79 8.48
N GLU A 856 -53.74 -11.79 9.19
CA GLU A 856 -54.24 -10.40 9.19
C GLU A 856 -53.41 -9.44 8.31
N ALA A 857 -52.28 -9.89 7.75
CA ALA A 857 -51.41 -9.08 6.88
C ALA A 857 -51.70 -9.24 5.37
N THR A 858 -52.85 -9.79 4.98
CA THR A 858 -53.25 -10.05 3.58
C THR A 858 -54.56 -9.33 3.20
N ALA A 859 -54.64 -8.02 3.47
CA ALA A 859 -55.74 -7.20 2.95
C ALA A 859 -55.36 -5.77 2.51
N GLU A 860 -54.12 -5.32 2.68
CA GLU A 860 -53.72 -3.98 2.26
C GLU A 860 -52.24 -3.96 1.89
N LEU A 861 -51.92 -3.34 0.74
CA LEU A 861 -50.60 -3.21 0.09
C LEU A 861 -50.22 -4.31 -0.92
N GLY A 862 -50.93 -4.31 -2.04
CA GLY A 862 -50.33 -4.71 -3.31
C GLY A 862 -49.51 -3.56 -3.90
N ARG A 863 -48.18 -3.67 -3.88
CA ARG A 863 -47.23 -3.22 -4.93
C ARG A 863 -45.78 -3.52 -4.51
N THR A 864 -45.03 -4.12 -5.45
CA THR A 864 -43.56 -4.22 -5.60
C THR A 864 -42.76 -5.27 -4.78
N VAL A 865 -41.79 -5.87 -5.49
CA VAL A 865 -40.59 -6.64 -5.06
C VAL A 865 -40.66 -8.17 -5.11
N TRP A 866 -40.54 -8.80 -6.28
CA TRP A 866 -39.98 -10.17 -6.44
C TRP A 866 -39.06 -10.16 -7.67
N PRO A 867 -37.71 -10.35 -7.54
CA PRO A 867 -37.15 -11.70 -7.63
C PRO A 867 -35.83 -11.90 -6.81
N THR A 868 -35.88 -11.79 -5.48
CA THR A 868 -34.75 -12.23 -4.62
C THR A 868 -35.09 -13.34 -3.64
N GLN A 869 -36.38 -13.67 -3.43
CA GLN A 869 -36.78 -14.70 -2.47
C GLN A 869 -36.98 -16.11 -3.08
N LEU A 870 -37.11 -16.24 -4.40
CA LEU A 870 -37.24 -17.55 -5.07
C LEU A 870 -35.90 -18.28 -5.24
N ALA A 871 -34.80 -17.57 -5.48
CA ALA A 871 -33.45 -18.15 -5.52
C ALA A 871 -33.03 -18.73 -4.16
N GLY A 872 -33.44 -18.07 -3.06
CA GLY A 872 -33.20 -18.54 -1.70
C GLY A 872 -34.02 -19.77 -1.31
N LEU A 873 -35.21 -19.97 -1.87
CA LEU A 873 -36.04 -21.15 -1.60
C LEU A 873 -35.52 -22.40 -2.34
N CYS A 874 -35.02 -22.25 -3.57
CA CYS A 874 -34.36 -23.35 -4.29
C CYS A 874 -33.03 -23.77 -3.64
N ALA A 875 -32.20 -22.81 -3.22
CA ALA A 875 -30.96 -23.09 -2.49
C ALA A 875 -31.22 -23.76 -1.13
N ARG A 876 -32.26 -23.35 -0.40
CA ARG A 876 -32.67 -23.98 0.87
C ARG A 876 -33.22 -25.39 0.68
N ALA A 877 -33.96 -25.67 -0.39
CA ALA A 877 -34.45 -27.01 -0.68
C ALA A 877 -33.30 -27.98 -1.04
N ILE A 878 -32.29 -27.50 -1.78
CA ILE A 878 -31.09 -28.27 -2.15
C ILE A 878 -30.24 -28.57 -0.91
N VAL A 879 -29.97 -27.57 -0.07
CA VAL A 879 -29.21 -27.76 1.18
C VAL A 879 -29.94 -28.66 2.17
N LEU A 880 -31.28 -28.55 2.27
CA LEU A 880 -32.08 -29.41 3.16
C LEU A 880 -32.12 -30.87 2.67
N HIS A 881 -32.04 -31.12 1.37
CA HIS A 881 -31.96 -32.48 0.81
C HIS A 881 -30.55 -33.08 0.91
N VAL A 882 -29.50 -32.28 0.73
CA VAL A 882 -28.10 -32.71 0.94
C VAL A 882 -27.84 -33.00 2.42
N LEU A 883 -28.36 -32.19 3.33
CA LEU A 883 -28.26 -32.43 4.78
C LEU A 883 -29.09 -33.64 5.24
N LYS A 884 -30.24 -33.91 4.61
CA LYS A 884 -31.00 -35.14 4.87
C LYS A 884 -30.30 -36.40 4.34
N ALA A 885 -29.61 -36.30 3.20
CA ALA A 885 -28.79 -37.39 2.69
C ALA A 885 -27.56 -37.65 3.59
N ALA A 886 -26.91 -36.59 4.09
CA ALA A 886 -25.80 -36.69 5.04
C ALA A 886 -26.24 -37.20 6.43
N ALA A 887 -27.43 -36.82 6.90
CA ALA A 887 -28.01 -37.32 8.15
C ALA A 887 -28.41 -38.80 8.06
N LEU A 888 -28.85 -39.29 6.89
CA LEU A 888 -29.16 -40.71 6.68
C LEU A 888 -27.90 -41.61 6.64
N VAL A 889 -26.75 -41.02 6.28
CA VAL A 889 -25.43 -41.71 6.29
C VAL A 889 -24.86 -41.81 7.71
N LEU A 890 -25.28 -40.93 8.63
CA LEU A 890 -24.82 -40.92 10.03
C LEU A 890 -25.70 -41.72 11.00
N GLU A 891 -26.89 -42.20 10.60
CA GLU A 891 -27.82 -42.95 11.48
C GLU A 891 -28.01 -44.45 11.15
N LEU A 892 -27.21 -45.07 10.28
CA LEU A 892 -27.36 -46.50 9.94
C LEU A 892 -26.08 -47.32 10.10
N GLU A 893 -25.50 -47.32 11.30
CA GLU A 893 -24.69 -48.45 11.79
C GLU A 893 -25.60 -49.59 12.30
N SER A 894 -26.44 -50.17 11.43
CA SER A 894 -26.96 -51.52 11.63
C SER A 894 -27.61 -52.08 10.34
N ALA A 895 -26.83 -52.86 9.59
CA ALA A 895 -27.22 -53.87 8.59
C ALA A 895 -27.88 -53.42 7.26
N GLY A 896 -27.08 -53.36 6.18
CA GLY A 896 -27.56 -53.34 4.78
C GLY A 896 -26.40 -53.23 3.77
N THR A 897 -26.48 -53.93 2.62
CA THR A 897 -25.41 -53.99 1.59
C THR A 897 -25.34 -52.74 0.72
N ILE A 898 -24.14 -52.39 0.23
CA ILE A 898 -23.83 -51.18 -0.59
C ILE A 898 -24.80 -50.98 -1.77
N GLU A 899 -25.30 -52.05 -2.39
CA GLU A 899 -26.28 -51.98 -3.49
C GLU A 899 -27.62 -51.33 -3.09
N GLN A 900 -28.05 -51.47 -1.82
CA GLN A 900 -29.27 -50.83 -1.33
C GLN A 900 -29.08 -49.32 -1.11
N LEU A 901 -27.86 -48.89 -0.75
CA LEU A 901 -27.49 -47.48 -0.61
C LEU A 901 -27.42 -46.77 -1.96
N GLU A 902 -26.85 -47.41 -2.99
CA GLU A 902 -26.83 -46.87 -4.35
C GLU A 902 -28.25 -46.76 -4.93
N ALA A 903 -29.11 -47.75 -4.70
CA ALA A 903 -30.49 -47.72 -5.17
C ALA A 903 -31.33 -46.61 -4.51
N ALA A 904 -31.13 -46.35 -3.21
CA ALA A 904 -31.82 -45.30 -2.47
C ALA A 904 -31.35 -43.89 -2.86
N ALA A 905 -30.03 -43.70 -3.01
CA ALA A 905 -29.46 -42.43 -3.50
C ALA A 905 -29.92 -42.12 -4.93
N LEU A 906 -29.96 -43.12 -5.81
CA LEU A 906 -30.43 -42.97 -7.20
C LEU A 906 -31.96 -42.72 -7.27
N ALA A 907 -32.73 -43.22 -6.30
CA ALA A 907 -34.16 -42.95 -6.22
C ALA A 907 -34.46 -41.51 -5.79
N GLU A 908 -33.73 -40.96 -4.82
CA GLU A 908 -33.89 -39.56 -4.41
C GLU A 908 -33.35 -38.56 -5.45
N THR A 909 -32.25 -38.90 -6.13
CA THR A 909 -31.74 -38.09 -7.23
C THR A 909 -32.80 -37.96 -8.35
N ARG A 910 -33.47 -39.06 -8.71
CA ARG A 910 -34.57 -39.03 -9.69
C ARG A 910 -35.81 -38.25 -9.23
N ARG A 911 -36.10 -38.20 -7.93
CA ARG A 911 -37.19 -37.38 -7.38
C ARG A 911 -36.85 -35.89 -7.46
N ALA A 912 -35.60 -35.53 -7.19
CA ALA A 912 -35.11 -34.17 -7.36
C ALA A 912 -35.19 -33.72 -8.83
N GLU A 913 -34.74 -34.56 -9.78
CA GLU A 913 -34.83 -34.28 -11.21
C GLU A 913 -36.28 -34.07 -11.69
N HIS A 914 -37.22 -34.91 -11.23
CA HIS A 914 -38.63 -34.77 -11.59
C HIS A 914 -39.25 -33.48 -11.02
N THR A 915 -38.83 -33.06 -9.83
CA THR A 915 -39.31 -31.82 -9.19
C THR A 915 -38.77 -30.59 -9.93
N ILE A 916 -37.50 -30.63 -10.35
CA ILE A 916 -36.87 -29.56 -11.14
C ILE A 916 -37.56 -29.43 -12.51
N GLU A 917 -37.83 -30.54 -13.20
CA GLU A 917 -38.50 -30.52 -14.50
C GLU A 917 -39.98 -30.06 -14.39
N ALA A 918 -40.66 -30.37 -13.29
CA ALA A 918 -42.01 -29.87 -13.01
C ALA A 918 -42.02 -28.34 -12.83
N GLU A 919 -41.08 -27.78 -12.08
CA GLU A 919 -40.99 -26.33 -11.91
C GLU A 919 -40.52 -25.61 -13.17
N ARG A 920 -39.66 -26.24 -13.98
CA ARG A 920 -39.27 -25.73 -15.29
C ARG A 920 -40.46 -25.57 -16.23
N ARG A 921 -41.40 -26.53 -16.21
CA ARG A 921 -42.64 -26.46 -17.00
C ARG A 921 -43.57 -25.37 -16.49
N ARG A 922 -43.72 -25.25 -15.17
CA ARG A 922 -44.53 -24.18 -14.56
C ARG A 922 -44.03 -22.79 -14.93
N LEU A 923 -42.70 -22.57 -14.88
CA LEU A 923 -42.09 -21.31 -15.29
C LEU A 923 -42.24 -21.03 -16.80
N ALA A 924 -42.23 -22.05 -17.65
CA ALA A 924 -42.51 -21.90 -19.07
C ALA A 924 -43.97 -21.49 -19.35
N ASP A 925 -44.93 -22.02 -18.57
CA ASP A 925 -46.34 -21.67 -18.67
C ASP A 925 -46.61 -20.24 -18.14
N GLU A 926 -45.96 -19.83 -17.04
CA GLU A 926 -46.03 -18.44 -16.53
C GLU A 926 -45.45 -17.44 -17.53
N LYS A 927 -44.32 -17.77 -18.17
CA LYS A 927 -43.75 -16.95 -19.25
C LYS A 927 -44.75 -16.77 -20.40
N LYS A 928 -45.41 -17.85 -20.82
CA LYS A 928 -46.40 -17.79 -21.90
C LYS A 928 -47.61 -16.94 -21.51
N SER A 929 -48.06 -17.02 -20.26
CA SER A 929 -49.14 -16.18 -19.74
C SER A 929 -48.77 -14.69 -19.73
N LEU A 930 -47.54 -14.36 -19.35
CA LEU A 930 -47.03 -12.98 -19.39
C LEU A 930 -46.91 -12.45 -20.82
N GLU A 931 -46.46 -13.28 -21.77
CA GLU A 931 -46.42 -12.91 -23.19
C GLU A 931 -47.82 -12.66 -23.77
N GLU A 932 -48.84 -13.41 -23.34
CA GLU A 932 -50.24 -13.18 -23.73
C GLU A 932 -50.85 -11.95 -23.06
N ALA A 933 -50.51 -11.67 -21.80
CA ALA A 933 -50.89 -10.44 -21.11
C ALA A 933 -50.31 -9.21 -21.81
N LEU A 934 -49.05 -9.26 -22.23
CA LEU A 934 -48.38 -8.19 -22.98
C LEU A 934 -49.07 -7.93 -24.34
N ARG A 935 -49.43 -8.97 -25.09
CA ARG A 935 -50.18 -8.83 -26.36
C ARG A 935 -51.59 -8.28 -26.16
N THR A 936 -52.16 -8.45 -24.96
CA THR A 936 -53.49 -7.93 -24.62
C THR A 936 -53.38 -6.44 -24.26
N ALA A 937 -52.40 -6.07 -23.43
CA ALA A 937 -52.09 -4.68 -23.12
C ALA A 937 -51.76 -3.86 -24.38
N GLN A 938 -51.00 -4.42 -25.32
CA GLN A 938 -50.72 -3.77 -26.61
C GLN A 938 -51.97 -3.56 -27.48
N ARG A 939 -52.96 -4.47 -27.41
CA ARG A 939 -54.25 -4.30 -28.11
C ARG A 939 -55.13 -3.26 -27.45
N GLU A 940 -55.16 -3.22 -26.12
CA GLU A 940 -55.91 -2.20 -25.36
C GLU A 940 -55.33 -0.80 -25.58
N LEU A 941 -54.00 -0.67 -25.65
CA LEU A 941 -53.33 0.58 -26.03
C LEU A 941 -53.70 1.02 -27.46
N GLY A 942 -53.75 0.09 -28.41
CA GLY A 942 -54.20 0.36 -29.78
C GLY A 942 -55.65 0.84 -29.84
N GLN A 943 -56.54 0.25 -29.03
CA GLN A 943 -57.95 0.66 -28.94
C GLN A 943 -58.11 2.03 -28.25
N ALA A 944 -57.35 2.30 -27.20
CA ALA A 944 -57.34 3.60 -26.53
C ALA A 944 -56.86 4.71 -27.48
N THR A 945 -55.83 4.44 -28.27
CA THR A 945 -55.30 5.39 -29.27
C THR A 945 -56.34 5.70 -30.35
N GLU A 946 -57.10 4.71 -30.81
CA GLU A 946 -58.16 4.91 -31.81
C GLU A 946 -59.40 5.60 -31.20
N HIS A 947 -59.70 5.37 -29.93
CA HIS A 947 -60.75 6.08 -29.19
C HIS A 947 -60.41 7.57 -29.02
N VAL A 948 -59.15 7.90 -28.74
CA VAL A 948 -58.65 9.29 -28.68
C VAL A 948 -58.77 9.98 -30.05
N LYS A 949 -58.45 9.30 -31.16
CA LYS A 949 -58.63 9.85 -32.52
C LYS A 949 -60.10 10.10 -32.87
N ASN A 950 -61.01 9.23 -32.43
CA ASN A 950 -62.44 9.41 -32.66
C ASN A 950 -63.00 10.57 -31.82
N LEU A 951 -62.55 10.73 -30.57
CA LEU A 951 -62.85 11.89 -29.73
C LEU A 951 -62.31 13.19 -30.34
N GLU A 952 -61.12 13.18 -30.95
CA GLU A 952 -60.60 14.34 -31.70
C GLU A 952 -61.44 14.69 -32.93
N ALA A 953 -62.02 13.69 -33.62
CA ALA A 953 -62.88 13.89 -34.77
C ALA A 953 -64.25 14.47 -34.37
N GLU A 954 -64.87 13.94 -33.31
CA GLU A 954 -66.15 14.45 -32.75
C GLU A 954 -66.00 15.86 -32.16
N LEU A 955 -64.86 16.15 -31.52
CA LEU A 955 -64.56 17.48 -30.97
C LEU A 955 -64.27 18.51 -32.08
N ARG A 956 -63.77 18.08 -33.25
CA ARG A 956 -63.58 18.94 -34.44
C ARG A 956 -64.90 19.46 -35.01
N GLU A 957 -65.97 18.68 -34.88
CA GLU A 957 -67.33 19.09 -35.28
C GLU A 957 -67.98 20.02 -34.25
N ALA A 958 -67.63 19.89 -32.96
CA ALA A 958 -68.16 20.72 -31.87
C ALA A 958 -67.45 22.09 -31.68
N LEU A 959 -66.24 22.28 -32.21
CA LEU A 959 -65.36 23.45 -31.92
C LEU A 959 -65.33 24.55 -33.00
N ASN A 960 -66.43 24.78 -33.72
CA ASN A 960 -66.51 25.90 -34.66
C ASN A 960 -66.78 27.26 -34.00
N ASP A 961 -66.96 27.38 -32.67
CA ASP A 961 -67.40 28.67 -32.10
C ASP A 961 -66.84 29.10 -30.73
N ASN A 962 -65.69 28.60 -30.25
CA ASN A 962 -65.09 29.20 -29.04
C ASN A 962 -63.56 29.15 -28.94
N SER A 963 -62.91 30.30 -29.12
CA SER A 963 -61.45 30.48 -29.14
C SER A 963 -60.79 30.44 -27.75
N ARG A 964 -61.56 30.34 -26.66
CA ARG A 964 -61.03 30.20 -25.28
C ARG A 964 -60.81 28.75 -24.85
N ALA A 965 -61.62 27.81 -25.35
CA ALA A 965 -61.48 26.38 -25.08
C ALA A 965 -60.24 25.75 -25.75
N LYS A 966 -59.84 26.26 -26.93
CA LYS A 966 -58.64 25.81 -27.68
C LYS A 966 -57.31 26.04 -26.95
N ARG A 967 -57.23 26.94 -25.96
CA ARG A 967 -55.98 27.23 -25.22
C ARG A 967 -55.83 26.42 -23.94
N LEU A 968 -56.91 26.15 -23.23
CA LEU A 968 -56.87 25.33 -22.00
C LEU A 968 -56.72 23.84 -22.32
N TRP A 969 -57.36 23.36 -23.39
CA TRP A 969 -57.28 21.94 -23.78
C TRP A 969 -55.94 21.53 -24.43
N ARG A 970 -55.24 22.45 -25.13
CA ARG A 970 -53.90 22.19 -25.66
C ARG A 970 -52.83 21.95 -24.58
N ALA A 971 -53.06 22.46 -23.37
CA ALA A 971 -52.18 22.19 -22.23
C ALA A 971 -52.50 20.82 -21.60
N GLU A 972 -53.78 20.44 -21.56
CA GLU A 972 -54.24 19.22 -20.87
C GLU A 972 -54.03 17.94 -21.70
N VAL A 973 -54.14 18.03 -23.04
CA VAL A 973 -53.81 16.91 -23.95
C VAL A 973 -52.31 16.70 -24.11
N ALA A 974 -51.50 17.76 -24.03
CA ALA A 974 -50.05 17.62 -24.02
C ALA A 974 -49.56 16.89 -22.75
N ASP A 975 -50.24 17.10 -21.63
CA ASP A 975 -49.94 16.46 -20.34
C ASP A 975 -50.37 14.98 -20.31
N THR A 976 -51.55 14.64 -20.83
CA THR A 976 -52.02 13.23 -20.88
C THR A 976 -51.29 12.39 -21.93
N THR A 977 -50.90 12.96 -23.08
CA THR A 977 -50.13 12.22 -24.10
C THR A 977 -48.68 12.00 -23.65
N SER A 978 -48.09 12.98 -22.95
CA SER A 978 -46.75 12.85 -22.37
C SER A 978 -46.70 11.84 -21.22
N GLN A 979 -47.71 11.78 -20.35
CA GLN A 979 -47.75 10.77 -19.28
C GLN A 979 -47.93 9.34 -19.80
N ALA A 980 -48.71 9.13 -20.88
CA ALA A 980 -48.88 7.82 -21.48
C ALA A 980 -47.60 7.32 -22.19
N GLU A 981 -46.85 8.19 -22.87
CA GLU A 981 -45.55 7.84 -23.47
C GLU A 981 -44.46 7.59 -22.40
N ILE A 982 -44.50 8.31 -21.28
CA ILE A 982 -43.60 8.11 -20.14
C ILE A 982 -43.88 6.79 -19.42
N GLU A 983 -45.14 6.40 -19.21
CA GLU A 983 -45.48 5.08 -18.64
C GLU A 983 -45.15 3.92 -19.59
N LEU A 984 -45.33 4.09 -20.91
CA LEU A 984 -44.94 3.08 -21.90
C LEU A 984 -43.42 2.86 -21.90
N THR A 985 -42.64 3.95 -21.88
CA THR A 985 -41.16 3.88 -21.85
C THR A 985 -40.64 3.31 -20.52
N ARG A 986 -41.34 3.55 -19.40
CA ARG A 986 -41.04 2.92 -18.10
C ARG A 986 -41.33 1.43 -18.09
N THR A 987 -42.45 1.01 -18.69
CA THR A 987 -42.88 -0.40 -18.71
C THR A 987 -42.01 -1.22 -19.68
N GLU A 988 -41.66 -0.67 -20.84
CA GLU A 988 -40.74 -1.30 -21.80
C GLU A 988 -39.31 -1.43 -21.24
N ARG A 989 -38.79 -0.41 -20.52
CA ARG A 989 -37.47 -0.51 -19.85
C ARG A 989 -37.46 -1.48 -18.68
N ALA A 990 -38.53 -1.54 -17.89
CA ALA A 990 -38.63 -2.51 -16.79
C ALA A 990 -38.65 -3.96 -17.31
N HIS A 991 -39.41 -4.22 -18.38
CA HIS A 991 -39.52 -5.56 -18.96
C HIS A 991 -38.28 -5.97 -19.76
N ALA A 992 -37.61 -5.04 -20.45
CA ALA A 992 -36.33 -5.32 -21.12
C ALA A 992 -35.24 -5.73 -20.10
N THR A 993 -35.23 -5.10 -18.93
CA THR A 993 -34.28 -5.41 -17.85
C THR A 993 -34.56 -6.79 -17.23
N GLU A 994 -35.82 -7.17 -17.05
CA GLU A 994 -36.21 -8.50 -16.57
C GLU A 994 -35.92 -9.61 -17.59
N VAL A 995 -36.14 -9.38 -18.88
CA VAL A 995 -35.83 -10.35 -19.95
C VAL A 995 -34.31 -10.56 -20.06
N GLU A 996 -33.50 -9.52 -19.90
CA GLU A 996 -32.03 -9.62 -19.93
C GLU A 996 -31.47 -10.29 -18.66
N ALA A 997 -32.12 -10.09 -17.50
CA ALA A 997 -31.80 -10.79 -16.26
C ALA A 997 -32.14 -12.29 -16.35
N LEU A 998 -33.30 -12.64 -16.93
CA LEU A 998 -33.70 -14.03 -17.18
C LEU A 998 -32.80 -14.72 -18.22
N ARG A 999 -32.33 -14.00 -19.25
CA ARG A 999 -31.33 -14.52 -20.21
C ARG A 999 -29.99 -14.81 -19.54
N ARG A 1000 -29.52 -13.93 -18.65
CA ARG A 1000 -28.30 -14.14 -17.87
C ARG A 1000 -28.42 -15.30 -16.89
N ALA A 1001 -29.54 -15.41 -16.18
CA ALA A 1001 -29.83 -16.54 -15.30
C ALA A 1001 -29.91 -17.87 -16.07
N LEU A 1002 -30.50 -17.88 -17.27
CA LEU A 1002 -30.57 -19.08 -18.13
C LEU A 1002 -29.20 -19.48 -18.71
N ALA A 1003 -28.35 -18.51 -19.03
CA ALA A 1003 -26.98 -18.75 -19.48
C ALA A 1003 -26.12 -19.32 -18.36
N GLN A 1004 -26.26 -18.78 -17.14
CA GLN A 1004 -25.54 -19.27 -15.97
C GLN A 1004 -26.00 -20.67 -15.55
N ALA A 1005 -27.31 -20.94 -15.56
CA ALA A 1005 -27.84 -22.28 -15.30
C ALA A 1005 -27.44 -23.31 -16.38
N SER A 1006 -27.25 -22.89 -17.64
CA SER A 1006 -26.70 -23.78 -18.68
C SER A 1006 -25.21 -24.05 -18.47
N HIS A 1007 -24.44 -23.05 -18.02
CA HIS A 1007 -23.02 -23.20 -17.73
C HIS A 1007 -22.79 -24.15 -16.54
N GLU A 1008 -23.57 -23.99 -15.46
CA GLU A 1008 -23.52 -24.88 -14.30
C GLU A 1008 -23.97 -26.30 -14.66
N ARG A 1009 -24.97 -26.47 -15.53
CA ARG A 1009 -25.36 -27.79 -16.07
C ARG A 1009 -24.20 -28.44 -16.84
N ASP A 1010 -23.50 -27.68 -17.68
CA ASP A 1010 -22.41 -28.22 -18.51
C ASP A 1010 -21.18 -28.55 -17.66
N ASP A 1011 -20.92 -27.78 -16.61
CA ASP A 1011 -19.87 -28.05 -15.62
C ASP A 1011 -20.19 -29.30 -14.77
N TYR A 1012 -21.44 -29.44 -14.30
CA TYR A 1012 -21.90 -30.66 -13.63
C TYR A 1012 -21.89 -31.89 -14.56
N HIS A 1013 -22.22 -31.73 -15.85
CA HIS A 1013 -22.15 -32.84 -16.81
C HIS A 1013 -20.70 -33.25 -17.08
N GLY A 1014 -19.75 -32.29 -17.08
CA GLY A 1014 -18.31 -32.54 -17.13
C GLY A 1014 -17.79 -33.32 -15.92
N GLN A 1015 -18.21 -32.92 -14.71
CA GLN A 1015 -17.86 -33.63 -13.47
C GLN A 1015 -18.48 -35.04 -13.41
N LEU A 1016 -19.70 -35.21 -13.93
CA LEU A 1016 -20.36 -36.53 -14.00
C LEU A 1016 -19.68 -37.46 -15.03
N MET A 1017 -19.16 -36.92 -16.14
CA MET A 1017 -18.35 -37.67 -17.10
C MET A 1017 -16.98 -38.05 -16.54
N GLN A 1018 -16.35 -37.19 -15.73
CA GLN A 1018 -15.11 -37.53 -15.01
C GLN A 1018 -15.34 -38.60 -13.94
N LEU A 1019 -16.43 -38.54 -13.18
CA LEU A 1019 -16.83 -39.57 -12.22
C LEU A 1019 -17.18 -40.89 -12.90
N ARG A 1020 -17.82 -40.85 -14.08
CA ARG A 1020 -18.09 -42.05 -14.88
C ARG A 1020 -16.81 -42.67 -15.46
N GLY A 1021 -15.86 -41.84 -15.89
CA GLY A 1021 -14.51 -42.28 -16.29
C GLY A 1021 -13.73 -42.91 -15.14
N ALA A 1022 -13.78 -42.31 -13.95
CA ALA A 1022 -13.16 -42.85 -12.73
C ALA A 1022 -13.84 -44.17 -12.28
N HIS A 1023 -15.15 -44.29 -12.43
CA HIS A 1023 -15.90 -45.51 -12.14
C HIS A 1023 -15.62 -46.64 -13.16
N GLU A 1024 -15.51 -46.32 -14.45
CA GLU A 1024 -15.11 -47.28 -15.49
C GLU A 1024 -13.65 -47.73 -15.32
N GLN A 1025 -12.75 -46.86 -14.87
CA GLN A 1025 -11.38 -47.23 -14.45
C GLN A 1025 -11.37 -48.12 -13.20
N LEU A 1026 -12.25 -47.89 -12.22
CA LEU A 1026 -12.38 -48.76 -11.05
C LEU A 1026 -12.99 -50.13 -11.41
N HIS A 1027 -13.90 -50.19 -12.40
CA HIS A 1027 -14.46 -51.45 -12.92
C HIS A 1027 -13.44 -52.24 -13.77
N ALA A 1028 -12.59 -51.56 -14.55
CA ALA A 1028 -11.48 -52.19 -15.27
C ALA A 1028 -10.43 -52.78 -14.31
N ASN A 1029 -10.17 -52.12 -13.18
CA ASN A 1029 -9.25 -52.62 -12.16
C ASN A 1029 -9.85 -53.73 -11.28
N LYS A 1030 -11.17 -53.96 -11.30
CA LYS A 1030 -11.83 -55.10 -10.63
C LYS A 1030 -11.89 -56.40 -11.46
N VAL A 1031 -11.47 -56.38 -12.73
CA VAL A 1031 -11.35 -57.60 -13.56
C VAL A 1031 -9.90 -58.16 -13.55
N SER A 1032 -8.98 -57.51 -12.84
CA SER A 1032 -7.59 -57.98 -12.64
C SER A 1032 -7.23 -58.26 -11.17
N CYS A 1033 -8.22 -58.63 -10.35
CA CYS A 1033 -8.02 -59.27 -9.04
C CYS A 1033 -8.85 -60.54 -8.95
#